data_AF-A0A3C0L420-F1
#
_entry.id   AF-A0A3C0L420-F1
#
_cell.length_a   1.000
_cell.length_b   1.000
_cell.length_c   1.000
_cell.angle_alpha   90.00
_cell.angle_beta   90.00
_cell.angle_gamma   90.00
#
_symmetry.space_group_name_H-M   'P 1'
#
loop_
_entity.id
_entity.type
_entity.pdbx_description
1 polymer ?
#
loop_
_entity_poly.entity_id
_entity_poly.type
_entity_poly.pdbx_seq_one_letter_code
_entity_poly.pdbx_strand_id
1 'polypeptide(L)'
;EILDHYHRNITRYLNPSEYLSAVNASSTLKLRTSPTEYPNVFGVAYRYLRYLGLRKRIKATTTTQYGRLAEVDIPEGELAQRVHRERRSAFLSWLQDPDLILYEDQLNKAWKDFQNKRLRQSDEQGAIKNFIFGEPKKNFERAKKDLSLELGLHLFNRWKGSAEANLLALVEHLEHHESHGFLLSTSDIRDVKALLHAMSTSEEAMIAALKAKFSFEGRKLFDAVFIEQKNTDYLKSSLAGELNLILEGESLYDPELLSQTSLSLQTQALAQQAPNASNAIPLNRCLLEDVLWSQIKRRQERDATPSEQDLTILNLLLDADIEPVFVSECKNLIVFSATYNVLLNDLVSIAREAQDSRTLTEATITQLLSKAVDQVATLPLFEGNGAAAIQAEFAGWTERLGQYSEASQFLKSVEEWMRGIHKDKSDTLFVVISHIFERILPAYHESKRSGKPFSGRLEPVRIGRRKDFWNRLTIAYRDLLFHELLTQEKRAKKTTFEHLVTRFVDGFEETNGHLMSANPVSFPTFRPSIESALKANVRPHGLVTGIGSFKGETGHHRAGFVISNVAFQAGSIDNSDCVRVCKLLVDCATQRLPVICFISSGGMQTKEGAAALFTMAVINDRITRFVRDNDLPIVMFGYGDCTGGAQASFVTHPLVQTYYFSGASMPFAGQTVVERNLPFTCLLSNYLSLTPGAMQGLVKHPFSDDLDSNLRKVDPALPVPVETVTQVVDRIMSGRLG
;
A
#
# COMPACT_ATOMS: atom_id res chain seq x y z
N GLU A 1 18.68 -6.47 -46.46
CA GLU A 1 17.69 -5.92 -45.51
C GLU A 1 17.81 -4.40 -45.27
N ILE A 2 18.93 -3.84 -44.80
CA ILE A 2 19.07 -2.38 -44.56
C ILE A 2 18.89 -1.58 -45.87
N LEU A 3 19.53 -2.02 -46.96
CA LEU A 3 19.37 -1.40 -48.29
C LEU A 3 17.92 -1.51 -48.79
N ASP A 4 17.29 -2.68 -48.65
CA ASP A 4 15.90 -2.88 -49.07
C ASP A 4 14.92 -2.00 -48.27
N HIS A 5 15.19 -1.82 -46.97
CA HIS A 5 14.42 -0.89 -46.13
C HIS A 5 14.62 0.56 -46.60
N TYR A 6 15.86 0.97 -46.91
CA TYR A 6 16.14 2.30 -47.46
C TYR A 6 15.41 2.54 -48.78
N HIS A 7 15.47 1.61 -49.74
CA HIS A 7 14.75 1.71 -51.01
C HIS A 7 13.22 1.78 -50.83
N ARG A 8 12.65 0.97 -49.95
CA ARG A 8 11.22 1.02 -49.62
C ARG A 8 10.81 2.38 -49.05
N ASN A 9 11.61 2.97 -48.16
CA ASN A 9 11.32 4.28 -47.59
C ASN A 9 11.30 5.40 -48.63
N ILE A 10 12.25 5.41 -49.57
CA ILE A 10 12.27 6.39 -50.66
C ILE A 10 11.05 6.21 -51.55
N THR A 11 10.75 4.97 -51.92
CA THR A 11 9.62 4.66 -52.81
C THR A 11 8.29 5.12 -52.20
N ARG A 12 8.11 4.95 -50.89
CA ARG A 12 6.92 5.42 -50.16
C ARG A 12 6.84 6.92 -50.02
N TYR A 13 7.97 7.60 -49.86
CA TYR A 13 7.97 9.06 -49.84
C TYR A 13 7.48 9.62 -51.18
N LEU A 14 7.94 9.02 -52.29
CA LEU A 14 7.55 9.43 -53.63
C LEU A 14 6.09 9.04 -53.96
N ASN A 15 5.62 7.91 -53.42
CA ASN A 15 4.29 7.36 -53.68
C ASN A 15 3.58 6.99 -52.37
N PRO A 16 3.10 7.97 -51.58
CA PRO A 16 2.39 7.67 -50.33
C PRO A 16 1.00 7.11 -50.64
N SER A 17 0.58 6.07 -49.91
CA SER A 17 -0.79 5.58 -49.93
C SER A 17 -1.77 6.61 -49.37
N GLU A 18 -3.06 6.49 -49.68
CA GLU A 18 -4.12 7.29 -49.05
C GLU A 18 -4.14 7.13 -47.53
N TYR A 19 -4.00 5.90 -47.02
CA TYR A 19 -3.96 5.62 -45.59
C TYR A 19 -2.79 6.36 -44.89
N LEU A 20 -1.55 6.15 -45.34
CA LEU A 20 -0.38 6.87 -44.81
C LEU A 20 -0.54 8.40 -44.87
N SER A 21 -1.16 8.92 -45.94
CA SER A 21 -1.43 10.35 -46.09
C SER A 21 -2.41 10.85 -45.04
N ALA A 22 -3.48 10.09 -44.77
CA ALA A 22 -4.47 10.41 -43.76
C ALA A 22 -3.93 10.27 -42.32
N VAL A 23 -3.11 9.24 -42.05
CA VAL A 23 -2.39 9.11 -40.76
C VAL A 23 -1.44 10.29 -40.57
N ASN A 24 -0.72 10.71 -41.61
CA ASN A 24 0.18 11.86 -41.51
C ASN A 24 -0.57 13.18 -41.28
N ALA A 25 -1.73 13.38 -41.91
CA ALA A 25 -2.53 14.58 -41.72
C ALA A 25 -3.08 14.69 -40.28
N SER A 26 -3.39 13.56 -39.65
CA SER A 26 -3.94 13.49 -38.28
C SER A 26 -2.88 13.35 -37.18
N SER A 27 -1.66 12.91 -37.51
CA SER A 27 -0.59 12.69 -36.54
C SER A 27 0.16 13.97 -36.16
N THR A 28 0.50 14.11 -34.88
CA THR A 28 1.45 15.14 -34.41
C THR A 28 2.89 14.86 -34.85
N LEU A 29 3.19 13.61 -35.25
CA LEU A 29 4.53 13.19 -35.67
C LEU A 29 4.70 13.48 -37.17
N LYS A 30 4.89 14.77 -37.49
CA LYS A 30 4.99 15.28 -38.87
C LYS A 30 5.93 14.43 -39.72
N LEU A 31 5.49 14.10 -40.94
CA LEU A 31 6.39 13.59 -41.97
C LEU A 31 7.47 14.63 -42.27
N ARG A 32 8.62 14.08 -42.65
CA ARG A 32 9.76 14.85 -43.16
C ARG A 32 9.34 15.50 -44.47
N THR A 33 9.44 16.81 -44.56
CA THR A 33 8.92 17.58 -45.71
C THR A 33 9.87 17.56 -46.89
N SER A 34 11.16 17.27 -46.65
CA SER A 34 12.20 17.17 -47.67
C SER A 34 12.75 15.73 -47.79
N PRO A 35 13.11 15.27 -49.01
CA PRO A 35 13.83 14.00 -49.20
C PRO A 35 15.14 13.96 -48.40
N THR A 36 15.82 15.09 -48.22
CA THR A 36 17.09 15.19 -47.48
C THR A 36 16.93 14.93 -46.00
N GLU A 37 15.72 15.09 -45.47
CA GLU A 37 15.45 14.76 -44.09
C GLU A 37 15.35 13.25 -43.93
N TYR A 38 15.02 12.44 -44.95
CA TYR A 38 14.93 10.97 -44.82
C TYR A 38 16.29 10.35 -44.51
N PRO A 39 16.34 9.29 -43.67
CA PRO A 39 17.61 8.69 -43.33
C PRO A 39 18.18 8.02 -44.58
N ASN A 40 19.40 8.39 -44.96
CA ASN A 40 20.18 7.62 -45.93
C ASN A 40 20.51 6.22 -45.38
N VAL A 41 21.14 5.36 -46.18
CA VAL A 41 21.50 3.99 -45.77
C VAL A 41 22.27 3.95 -44.43
N PHE A 42 23.16 4.90 -44.18
CA PHE A 42 23.89 5.01 -42.91
C PHE A 42 22.98 5.42 -41.75
N GLY A 43 22.04 6.34 -41.99
CA GLY A 43 21.00 6.71 -41.01
C GLY A 43 20.09 5.55 -40.65
N VAL A 44 19.71 4.72 -41.63
CA VAL A 44 18.95 3.47 -41.40
C VAL A 44 19.78 2.48 -40.58
N ALA A 45 21.05 2.31 -40.93
CA ALA A 45 21.97 1.45 -40.17
C ALA A 45 22.15 1.92 -38.72
N TYR A 46 22.34 3.23 -38.49
CA TYR A 46 22.47 3.80 -37.15
C TYR A 46 21.19 3.61 -36.32
N ARG A 47 20.01 3.81 -36.92
CA ARG A 47 18.72 3.51 -36.26
C ARG A 47 18.62 2.03 -35.89
N TYR A 48 19.03 1.13 -36.78
CA TYR A 48 19.03 -0.31 -36.51
C TYR A 48 19.99 -0.67 -35.36
N LEU A 49 21.19 -0.09 -35.33
CA LEU A 49 22.14 -0.28 -34.22
C LEU A 49 21.58 0.24 -32.89
N ARG A 50 20.91 1.40 -32.88
CA ARG A 50 20.23 1.94 -31.69
C ARG A 50 19.13 1.01 -31.19
N TYR A 51 18.31 0.49 -32.11
CA TYR A 51 17.29 -0.50 -31.80
C TYR A 51 17.89 -1.76 -31.17
N LEU A 52 18.97 -2.30 -31.74
CA LEU A 52 19.67 -3.45 -31.16
C LEU A 52 20.23 -3.14 -29.76
N GLY A 53 20.77 -1.93 -29.55
CA GLY A 53 21.25 -1.47 -28.26
C GLY A 53 20.17 -1.42 -27.18
N LEU A 54 18.97 -0.93 -27.53
CA LEU A 54 17.81 -0.93 -26.63
C LEU A 54 17.27 -2.34 -26.40
N ARG A 55 17.14 -3.15 -27.46
CA ARG A 55 16.62 -4.52 -27.37
C ARG A 55 17.49 -5.41 -26.48
N LYS A 56 18.81 -5.22 -26.47
CA LYS A 56 19.74 -5.93 -25.55
C LYS A 56 19.45 -5.69 -24.06
N ARG A 57 18.72 -4.62 -23.72
CA ARG A 57 18.31 -4.31 -22.34
C ARG A 57 17.03 -5.02 -21.91
N ILE A 58 16.29 -5.59 -22.86
CA ILE A 58 15.06 -6.36 -22.60
C ILE A 58 15.44 -7.82 -22.34
N LYS A 59 15.07 -8.34 -21.17
CA LYS A 59 15.37 -9.72 -20.76
C LYS A 59 14.06 -10.50 -20.56
N ALA A 60 13.87 -11.57 -21.33
CA ALA A 60 12.77 -12.51 -21.19
C ALA A 60 13.32 -13.94 -21.10
N THR A 61 12.57 -14.84 -20.45
CA THR A 61 12.83 -16.27 -20.31
C THR A 61 11.62 -17.07 -20.82
N THR A 62 11.65 -18.38 -20.64
CA THR A 62 10.56 -19.29 -21.00
C THR A 62 10.04 -20.03 -19.77
N THR A 63 8.78 -20.46 -19.80
CA THR A 63 8.16 -21.30 -18.76
C THR A 63 9.02 -22.53 -18.40
N THR A 64 9.62 -23.17 -19.40
CA THR A 64 10.46 -24.36 -19.23
C THR A 64 11.82 -24.07 -18.58
N GLN A 65 12.40 -22.89 -18.81
CA GLN A 65 13.67 -22.49 -18.19
C GLN A 65 13.49 -21.92 -16.79
N TYR A 66 12.33 -21.31 -16.49
CA TYR A 66 12.04 -20.71 -15.20
C TYR A 66 12.20 -21.71 -14.03
N GLY A 67 11.74 -22.95 -14.20
CA GLY A 67 11.89 -24.01 -13.18
C GLY A 67 13.33 -24.42 -12.87
N ARG A 68 14.30 -24.10 -13.74
CA ARG A 68 15.73 -24.45 -13.56
C ARG A 68 16.57 -23.36 -12.89
N LEU A 69 16.06 -22.12 -12.82
CA LEU A 69 16.74 -20.98 -12.17
C LEU A 69 16.26 -20.78 -10.72
N ALA A 70 15.67 -21.82 -10.15
CA ALA A 70 14.81 -21.76 -8.97
C ALA A 70 15.56 -21.92 -7.64
N GLU A 71 16.86 -21.66 -7.55
CA GLU A 71 17.63 -21.74 -6.28
C GLU A 71 17.50 -20.44 -5.46
N VAL A 72 16.27 -20.08 -5.10
CA VAL A 72 16.04 -19.10 -4.02
C VAL A 72 15.00 -19.74 -3.13
N ASP A 73 15.41 -20.08 -1.91
CA ASP A 73 14.52 -20.66 -0.91
C ASP A 73 13.39 -19.67 -0.61
N ILE A 74 12.16 -20.15 -0.80
CA ILE A 74 10.96 -19.40 -0.43
C ILE A 74 10.83 -19.54 1.08
N PRO A 75 10.66 -18.43 1.83
CA PRO A 75 10.55 -18.54 3.29
C PRO A 75 9.34 -19.41 3.66
N GLU A 76 9.60 -20.43 4.48
CA GLU A 76 8.61 -21.37 5.02
C GLU A 76 7.61 -20.66 5.96
N GLY A 77 6.38 -21.18 6.07
CA GLY A 77 5.32 -20.69 6.98
C GLY A 77 4.16 -19.93 6.33
N GLU A 78 3.03 -19.83 7.04
CA GLU A 78 1.83 -19.13 6.56
C GLU A 78 2.02 -17.60 6.54
N LEU A 79 1.41 -16.90 5.56
CA LEU A 79 1.50 -15.43 5.44
C LEU A 79 1.01 -14.71 6.72
N ALA A 80 -0.04 -15.22 7.36
CA ALA A 80 -0.59 -14.66 8.58
C ALA A 80 0.40 -14.69 9.75
N GLN A 81 1.11 -15.82 9.93
CA GLN A 81 2.14 -15.97 10.96
C GLN A 81 3.32 -15.01 10.73
N ARG A 82 3.71 -14.79 9.47
CA ARG A 82 4.76 -13.82 9.10
C ARG A 82 4.34 -12.39 9.42
N VAL A 83 3.13 -12.00 9.03
CA VAL A 83 2.60 -10.66 9.32
C VAL A 83 2.49 -10.43 10.84
N HIS A 84 2.06 -11.44 11.60
CA HIS A 84 2.03 -11.38 13.06
C HIS A 84 3.45 -11.18 13.65
N ARG A 85 4.42 -11.98 13.20
CA ARG A 85 5.82 -11.89 13.64
C ARG A 85 6.47 -10.55 13.27
N GLU A 86 6.21 -10.03 12.08
CA GLU A 86 6.67 -8.70 11.64
C GLU A 86 6.09 -7.58 12.52
N ARG A 87 4.80 -7.65 12.84
CA ARG A 87 4.16 -6.69 13.76
C ARG A 87 4.78 -6.74 15.16
N ARG A 88 4.97 -7.94 15.72
CA ARG A 88 5.60 -8.11 17.03
C ARG A 88 7.06 -7.63 17.03
N SER A 89 7.80 -7.92 15.96
CA SER A 89 9.18 -7.46 15.78
C SER A 89 9.28 -5.92 15.78
N ALA A 90 8.33 -5.22 15.14
CA ALA A 90 8.31 -3.76 15.14
C ALA A 90 8.13 -3.17 16.56
N PHE A 91 7.23 -3.75 17.37
CA PHE A 91 7.06 -3.36 18.76
C PHE A 91 8.32 -3.64 19.60
N LEU A 92 8.89 -4.84 19.50
CA LEU A 92 10.11 -5.20 20.22
C LEU A 92 11.30 -4.32 19.83
N SER A 93 11.39 -3.91 18.57
CA SER A 93 12.39 -2.95 18.10
C SER A 93 12.22 -1.58 18.74
N TRP A 94 10.99 -1.12 19.00
CA TRP A 94 10.75 0.12 19.74
C TRP A 94 11.12 -0.03 21.22
N LEU A 95 10.85 -1.19 21.83
CA LEU A 95 11.22 -1.47 23.22
C LEU A 95 12.75 -1.39 23.46
N GLN A 96 13.56 -1.60 22.41
CA GLN A 96 15.01 -1.49 22.48
C GLN A 96 15.53 -0.05 22.60
N ASP A 97 14.78 0.92 22.09
CA ASP A 97 15.15 2.33 22.05
C ASP A 97 13.89 3.20 22.17
N PRO A 98 13.23 3.20 23.36
CA PRO A 98 12.04 4.02 23.57
C PRO A 98 12.42 5.50 23.63
N ASP A 99 11.49 6.37 23.21
CA ASP A 99 11.76 7.80 23.12
C ASP A 99 12.11 8.41 24.48
N LEU A 100 13.12 9.28 24.48
CA LEU A 100 13.54 10.06 25.64
C LEU A 100 12.62 11.27 25.82
N ILE A 101 12.12 11.45 27.04
CA ILE A 101 11.14 12.50 27.37
C ILE A 101 11.76 13.90 27.21
N LEU A 102 13.07 14.02 27.40
CA LEU A 102 13.74 15.31 27.32
C LEU A 102 13.65 15.97 25.94
N TYR A 103 13.49 15.17 24.87
CA TYR A 103 13.34 15.65 23.50
C TYR A 103 11.89 15.95 23.11
N GLU A 104 10.94 15.63 23.99
CA GLU A 104 9.50 15.79 23.77
C GLU A 104 8.95 16.88 24.69
N ASP A 105 9.01 18.14 24.24
CA ASP A 105 8.67 19.32 25.06
C ASP A 105 7.30 19.24 25.74
N GLN A 106 6.27 18.77 25.01
CA GLN A 106 4.90 18.66 25.53
C GLN A 106 4.80 17.58 26.61
N LEU A 107 5.35 16.39 26.36
CA LEU A 107 5.42 15.29 27.33
C LEU A 107 6.24 15.66 28.57
N ASN A 108 7.38 16.30 28.39
CA ASN A 108 8.24 16.76 29.49
C ASN A 108 7.50 17.74 30.40
N LYS A 109 6.73 18.67 29.81
CA LYS A 109 5.89 19.61 30.57
C LYS A 109 4.78 18.90 31.32
N ALA A 110 4.07 17.96 30.69
CA ALA A 110 3.02 17.18 31.33
C ALA A 110 3.57 16.32 32.48
N TRP A 111 4.74 15.71 32.29
CA TRP A 111 5.43 14.94 33.33
C TRP A 111 5.81 15.80 34.54
N LYS A 112 6.39 16.98 34.30
CA LYS A 112 6.73 17.94 35.37
C LYS A 112 5.50 18.43 36.11
N ASP A 113 4.39 18.68 35.43
CA ASP A 113 3.13 19.04 36.11
C ASP A 113 2.62 17.88 36.97
N PHE A 114 2.58 16.66 36.42
CA PHE A 114 2.21 15.45 37.16
C PHE A 114 3.04 15.28 38.44
N GLN A 115 4.37 15.34 38.36
CA GLN A 115 5.27 15.24 39.52
C GLN A 115 4.99 16.33 40.56
N ASN A 116 4.79 17.57 40.11
CA ASN A 116 4.45 18.68 41.02
C ASN A 116 3.09 18.47 41.72
N LYS A 117 2.08 17.94 41.02
CA LYS A 117 0.78 17.62 41.62
C LYS A 117 0.86 16.42 42.56
N ARG A 118 1.70 15.42 42.25
CA ARG A 118 1.94 14.24 43.12
C ARG A 118 2.47 14.66 44.47
N LEU A 119 3.47 15.54 44.49
CA LEU A 119 4.09 16.06 45.72
C LEU A 119 3.10 16.85 46.60
N ARG A 120 2.14 17.54 45.99
CA ARG A 120 1.18 18.41 46.69
C ARG A 120 -0.16 17.74 47.00
N GLN A 121 -0.33 16.45 46.67
CA GLN A 121 -1.61 15.75 46.80
C GLN A 121 -2.10 15.69 48.27
N SER A 122 -1.16 15.67 49.21
CA SER A 122 -1.41 15.59 50.65
C SER A 122 -1.52 16.96 51.34
N ASP A 123 -1.45 18.07 50.59
CA ASP A 123 -1.54 19.41 51.16
C ASP A 123 -2.97 19.69 51.65
N GLU A 124 -3.13 19.98 52.94
CA GLU A 124 -4.40 20.46 53.48
C GLU A 124 -4.58 21.96 53.16
N GLN A 125 -5.59 22.27 52.34
CA GLN A 125 -5.91 23.64 51.94
C GLN A 125 -7.31 24.03 52.43
N GLY A 126 -7.44 25.27 52.92
CA GLY A 126 -8.73 25.83 53.35
C GLY A 126 -9.71 26.06 52.19
N ALA A 127 -11.01 26.15 52.50
CA ALA A 127 -12.10 26.20 51.51
C ALA A 127 -11.94 27.28 50.41
N ILE A 128 -11.41 28.46 50.75
CA ILE A 128 -11.18 29.56 49.80
C ILE A 128 -10.07 29.19 48.79
N LYS A 129 -8.99 28.54 49.24
CA LYS A 129 -7.91 28.08 48.35
C LYS A 129 -8.38 26.94 47.45
N ASN A 130 -9.19 26.01 47.96
CA ASN A 130 -9.78 24.93 47.15
C ASN A 130 -10.75 25.46 46.09
N PHE A 131 -11.50 26.53 46.37
CA PHE A 131 -12.38 27.16 45.39
C PHE A 131 -11.61 27.85 44.25
N ILE A 132 -10.47 28.49 44.56
CA ILE A 132 -9.66 29.24 43.59
C ILE A 132 -8.74 28.32 42.78
N PHE A 133 -8.11 27.34 43.43
CA PHE A 133 -7.05 26.50 42.84
C PHE A 133 -7.47 25.04 42.59
N GLY A 134 -8.70 24.67 42.96
CA GLY A 134 -9.18 23.28 42.93
C GLY A 134 -8.65 22.45 44.10
N GLU A 135 -9.30 21.33 44.38
CA GLU A 135 -8.84 20.38 45.40
C GLU A 135 -7.54 19.68 44.95
N PRO A 136 -6.48 19.63 45.79
CA PRO A 136 -5.20 19.01 45.43
C PRO A 136 -5.32 17.57 44.91
N LYS A 137 -6.18 16.74 45.51
CA LYS A 137 -6.45 15.38 45.04
C LYS A 137 -7.07 15.34 43.64
N LYS A 138 -8.06 16.19 43.35
CA LYS A 138 -8.69 16.28 42.02
C LYS A 138 -7.71 16.78 40.96
N ASN A 139 -6.83 17.70 41.35
CA ASN A 139 -5.78 18.22 40.48
C ASN A 139 -4.74 17.14 40.11
N PHE A 140 -4.38 16.28 41.06
CA PHE A 140 -3.50 15.13 40.80
C PHE A 140 -4.15 14.12 39.84
N GLU A 141 -5.41 13.72 40.10
CA GLU A 141 -6.15 12.81 39.20
C GLU A 141 -6.31 13.38 37.79
N ARG A 142 -6.46 14.71 37.67
CA ARG A 142 -6.49 15.38 36.37
C ARG A 142 -5.13 15.33 35.68
N ALA A 143 -4.05 15.66 36.37
CA ALA A 143 -2.70 15.62 35.80
C ALA A 143 -2.31 14.20 35.34
N LYS A 144 -2.72 13.18 36.09
CA LYS A 144 -2.59 11.77 35.73
C LYS A 144 -3.26 11.44 34.39
N LYS A 145 -4.52 11.86 34.24
CA LYS A 145 -5.29 11.68 33.01
C LYS A 145 -4.69 12.48 31.85
N ASP A 146 -4.29 13.73 32.08
CA ASP A 146 -3.74 14.60 31.04
C ASP A 146 -2.39 14.05 30.52
N LEU A 147 -1.52 13.58 31.42
CA LEU A 147 -0.27 12.91 31.05
C LEU A 147 -0.52 11.60 30.29
N SER A 148 -1.46 10.77 30.75
CA SER A 148 -1.80 9.51 30.07
C SER A 148 -2.31 9.76 28.65
N LEU A 149 -3.20 10.76 28.47
CA LEU A 149 -3.67 11.19 27.16
C LEU A 149 -2.51 11.61 26.26
N GLU A 150 -1.61 12.47 26.75
CA GLU A 150 -0.49 12.96 25.97
C GLU A 150 0.47 11.83 25.54
N LEU A 151 0.77 10.89 26.44
CA LEU A 151 1.54 9.68 26.14
C LEU A 151 0.85 8.85 25.04
N GLY A 152 -0.46 8.68 25.15
CA GLY A 152 -1.25 7.91 24.19
C GLY A 152 -1.27 8.55 22.80
N LEU A 153 -1.54 9.87 22.73
CA LEU A 153 -1.55 10.61 21.46
C LEU A 153 -0.17 10.63 20.79
N HIS A 154 0.91 10.77 21.59
CA HIS A 154 2.29 10.70 21.09
C HIS A 154 2.58 9.33 20.48
N LEU A 155 2.32 8.23 21.20
CA LEU A 155 2.59 6.87 20.73
C LEU A 155 1.72 6.49 19.52
N PHE A 156 0.46 6.93 19.50
CA PHE A 156 -0.42 6.75 18.36
C PHE A 156 0.14 7.43 17.10
N ASN A 157 0.58 8.70 17.23
CA ASN A 157 1.21 9.44 16.13
C ASN A 157 2.56 8.87 15.71
N ARG A 158 3.33 8.30 16.64
CA ARG A 158 4.61 7.64 16.35
C ARG A 158 4.40 6.37 15.52
N TRP A 159 3.49 5.50 15.95
CA TRP A 159 3.28 4.19 15.33
C TRP A 159 2.37 4.24 14.11
N LYS A 160 1.47 5.23 14.00
CA LYS A 160 0.61 5.45 12.83
C LYS A 160 -0.13 4.16 12.42
N GLY A 161 0.19 3.61 11.25
CA GLY A 161 -0.47 2.41 10.71
C GLY A 161 -0.25 1.13 11.51
N SER A 162 0.74 1.10 12.42
CA SER A 162 0.93 0.00 13.36
C SER A 162 0.46 0.34 14.78
N ALA A 163 -0.19 1.49 14.99
CA ALA A 163 -0.57 1.94 16.33
C ALA A 163 -1.48 0.94 17.06
N GLU A 164 -2.50 0.40 16.40
CA GLU A 164 -3.40 -0.59 17.02
C GLU A 164 -2.64 -1.83 17.51
N ALA A 165 -1.81 -2.43 16.64
CA ALA A 165 -1.04 -3.62 16.99
C ALA A 165 0.00 -3.33 18.08
N ASN A 166 0.67 -2.18 18.02
CA ASN A 166 1.68 -1.80 19.01
C ASN A 166 1.05 -1.40 20.35
N LEU A 167 -0.15 -0.80 20.37
CA LEU A 167 -0.89 -0.50 21.59
C LEU A 167 -1.36 -1.79 22.28
N LEU A 168 -1.84 -2.77 21.51
CA LEU A 168 -2.18 -4.10 22.05
C LEU A 168 -0.96 -4.79 22.66
N ALA A 169 0.17 -4.80 21.95
CA ALA A 169 1.44 -5.35 22.44
C ALA A 169 1.96 -4.59 23.67
N LEU A 170 1.77 -3.27 23.72
CA LEU A 170 2.17 -2.45 24.86
C LEU A 170 1.32 -2.75 26.09
N VAL A 171 0.00 -2.87 25.96
CA VAL A 171 -0.86 -3.23 27.10
C VAL A 171 -0.47 -4.61 27.64
N GLU A 172 -0.29 -5.60 26.77
CA GLU A 172 0.19 -6.93 27.16
C GLU A 172 1.53 -6.84 27.91
N HIS A 173 2.44 -5.96 27.46
CA HIS A 173 3.72 -5.73 28.11
C HIS A 173 3.61 -5.07 29.49
N LEU A 174 2.70 -4.11 29.67
CA LEU A 174 2.47 -3.45 30.94
C LEU A 174 1.82 -4.41 31.96
N GLU A 175 0.82 -5.16 31.54
CA GLU A 175 0.12 -6.15 32.38
C GLU A 175 1.04 -7.30 32.85
N HIS A 176 2.09 -7.62 32.08
CA HIS A 176 3.04 -8.70 32.37
C HIS A 176 4.47 -8.21 32.67
N HIS A 177 4.63 -6.97 33.14
CA HIS A 177 5.93 -6.30 33.27
C HIS A 177 6.96 -7.07 34.12
N GLU A 178 6.54 -7.85 35.12
CA GLU A 178 7.44 -8.69 35.93
C GLU A 178 8.22 -9.71 35.06
N SER A 179 7.48 -10.38 34.16
CA SER A 179 8.03 -11.37 33.24
C SER A 179 8.66 -10.72 32.00
N HIS A 180 8.06 -9.67 31.45
CA HIS A 180 8.59 -8.97 30.29
C HIS A 180 9.83 -8.13 30.63
N GLY A 181 10.07 -7.83 31.91
CA GLY A 181 11.35 -7.28 32.37
C GLY A 181 12.56 -8.20 32.13
N PHE A 182 12.34 -9.49 31.83
CA PHE A 182 13.38 -10.43 31.40
C PHE A 182 13.75 -10.29 29.91
N LEU A 183 13.03 -9.50 29.12
CA LEU A 183 13.40 -9.25 27.73
C LEU A 183 14.78 -8.56 27.64
N LEU A 184 15.50 -8.92 26.58
CA LEU A 184 16.79 -8.35 26.23
C LEU A 184 16.64 -6.90 25.75
N SER A 185 17.58 -6.08 26.20
CA SER A 185 17.86 -4.74 25.68
C SER A 185 19.17 -4.74 24.88
N THR A 186 19.36 -3.76 24.00
CA THR A 186 20.63 -3.56 23.27
C THR A 186 21.82 -3.37 24.21
N SER A 187 21.58 -2.84 25.41
CA SER A 187 22.58 -2.62 26.45
C SER A 187 23.08 -3.91 27.11
N ASP A 188 22.31 -5.01 27.00
CA ASP A 188 22.68 -6.33 27.49
C ASP A 188 23.68 -7.02 26.56
N ILE A 189 23.75 -6.60 25.29
CA ILE A 189 24.70 -7.14 24.30
C ILE A 189 26.00 -6.35 24.41
N ARG A 190 27.07 -7.02 24.89
CA ARG A 190 28.41 -6.43 25.08
C ARG A 190 29.05 -6.10 23.72
N ASP A 191 29.35 -7.14 22.93
CA ASP A 191 29.87 -7.02 21.57
C ASP A 191 29.02 -7.90 20.62
N VAL A 192 28.24 -7.23 19.77
CA VAL A 192 27.31 -7.92 18.86
C VAL A 192 28.04 -8.63 17.72
N LYS A 193 29.15 -8.07 17.21
CA LYS A 193 29.89 -8.71 16.12
C LYS A 193 30.58 -9.97 16.63
N ALA A 194 31.23 -9.88 17.78
CA ALA A 194 31.83 -11.05 18.42
C ALA A 194 30.80 -12.14 18.73
N LEU A 195 29.63 -11.76 19.27
CA LEU A 195 28.52 -12.68 19.52
C LEU A 195 28.02 -13.35 18.25
N LEU A 196 27.74 -12.60 17.20
CA LEU A 196 27.25 -13.14 15.93
C LEU A 196 28.28 -14.07 15.28
N HIS A 197 29.58 -13.73 15.30
CA HIS A 197 30.63 -14.63 14.81
C HIS A 197 30.75 -15.91 15.64
N ALA A 198 30.67 -15.81 16.97
CA ALA A 198 30.69 -16.98 17.85
C ALA A 198 29.49 -17.90 17.60
N MET A 199 28.27 -17.34 17.49
CA MET A 199 27.08 -18.11 17.14
C MET A 199 27.14 -18.70 15.72
N SER A 200 27.77 -18.00 14.78
CA SER A 200 27.91 -18.47 13.39
C SER A 200 28.79 -19.71 13.30
N THR A 201 29.83 -19.79 14.13
CA THR A 201 30.87 -20.82 14.10
C THR A 201 30.74 -21.92 15.16
N SER A 202 29.84 -21.75 16.13
CA SER A 202 29.63 -22.74 17.19
C SER A 202 29.06 -24.07 16.67
N GLU A 203 29.60 -25.17 17.20
CA GLU A 203 29.12 -26.55 16.99
C GLU A 203 28.20 -27.03 18.13
N GLU A 204 27.91 -26.19 19.13
CA GLU A 204 27.04 -26.56 20.25
C GLU A 204 25.59 -26.82 19.78
N ALA A 205 25.02 -27.96 20.19
CA ALA A 205 23.69 -28.40 19.79
C ALA A 205 22.59 -27.37 20.15
N MET A 206 22.71 -26.74 21.33
CA MET A 206 21.78 -25.69 21.77
C MET A 206 21.86 -24.43 20.89
N ILE A 207 23.05 -24.01 20.47
CA ILE A 207 23.22 -22.86 19.58
C ILE A 207 22.67 -23.15 18.19
N ALA A 208 22.85 -24.38 17.68
CA ALA A 208 22.23 -24.81 16.42
C ALA A 208 20.69 -24.79 16.50
N ALA A 209 20.12 -25.32 17.59
CA ALA A 209 18.68 -25.29 17.84
C ALA A 209 18.14 -23.85 17.97
N LEU A 210 18.89 -22.96 18.63
CA LEU A 210 18.55 -21.55 18.76
C LEU A 210 18.52 -20.85 17.39
N LYS A 211 19.56 -21.03 16.57
CA LYS A 211 19.65 -20.46 15.21
C LYS A 211 18.51 -20.93 14.31
N ALA A 212 18.03 -22.16 14.48
CA ALA A 212 16.90 -22.67 13.71
C ALA A 212 15.60 -21.89 13.97
N LYS A 213 15.42 -21.30 15.17
CA LYS A 213 14.25 -20.51 15.57
C LYS A 213 14.26 -19.06 15.06
N PHE A 214 15.41 -18.56 14.56
CA PHE A 214 15.50 -17.23 13.94
C PHE A 214 14.63 -17.15 12.69
N SER A 215 14.07 -15.97 12.44
CA SER A 215 13.30 -15.71 11.23
C SER A 215 14.18 -15.81 9.98
N PHE A 216 13.57 -15.87 8.80
CA PHE A 216 14.31 -15.83 7.53
C PHE A 216 15.24 -14.61 7.44
N GLU A 217 14.78 -13.43 7.88
CA GLU A 217 15.59 -12.22 7.96
C GLU A 217 16.64 -12.31 9.07
N GLY A 218 16.26 -12.84 10.24
CA GLY A 218 17.15 -13.03 11.38
C GLY A 218 18.32 -13.97 11.07
N ARG A 219 18.13 -14.99 10.23
CA ARG A 219 19.20 -15.90 9.80
C ARG A 219 20.31 -15.20 9.01
N LYS A 220 20.04 -14.05 8.39
CA LYS A 220 21.08 -13.23 7.74
C LYS A 220 22.10 -12.66 8.72
N LEU A 221 21.75 -12.56 10.02
CA LEU A 221 22.68 -12.13 11.06
C LEU A 221 23.87 -13.09 11.24
N PHE A 222 23.81 -14.30 10.69
CA PHE A 222 24.90 -15.28 10.74
C PHE A 222 25.74 -15.33 9.46
N ASP A 223 25.48 -14.44 8.48
CA ASP A 223 26.30 -14.29 7.29
C ASP A 223 27.47 -13.33 7.54
N ALA A 224 28.70 -13.77 7.29
CA ALA A 224 29.90 -13.00 7.58
C ALA A 224 29.98 -11.68 6.78
N VAL A 225 29.51 -11.68 5.54
CA VAL A 225 29.48 -10.47 4.70
C VAL A 225 28.45 -9.49 5.23
N PHE A 226 27.29 -10.00 5.66
CA PHE A 226 26.23 -9.19 6.26
C PHE A 226 26.66 -8.53 7.57
N ILE A 227 27.33 -9.27 8.46
CA ILE A 227 27.86 -8.75 9.74
C ILE A 227 28.82 -7.57 9.50
N GLU A 228 29.72 -7.69 8.52
CA GLU A 228 30.72 -6.64 8.27
C GLU A 228 30.15 -5.41 7.58
N GLN A 229 29.13 -5.57 6.75
CA GLN A 229 28.49 -4.45 6.04
C GLN A 229 27.61 -3.57 6.94
N LYS A 230 27.12 -4.09 8.06
CA LYS A 230 26.15 -3.40 8.92
C LYS A 230 26.81 -2.75 10.13
N ASN A 231 26.22 -1.66 10.60
CA ASN A 231 26.68 -0.97 11.81
C ASN A 231 26.26 -1.73 13.08
N THR A 232 26.98 -1.48 14.18
CA THR A 232 26.80 -2.18 15.45
C THR A 232 25.39 -1.99 16.03
N ASP A 233 24.82 -0.79 15.95
CA ASP A 233 23.51 -0.47 16.54
C ASP A 233 22.37 -1.23 15.85
N TYR A 234 22.40 -1.28 14.51
CA TYR A 234 21.47 -2.07 13.72
C TYR A 234 21.56 -3.55 14.07
N LEU A 235 22.77 -4.08 14.19
CA LEU A 235 23.00 -5.48 14.54
C LEU A 235 22.49 -5.78 15.96
N LYS A 236 22.75 -4.90 16.94
CA LYS A 236 22.27 -5.05 18.31
C LYS A 236 20.75 -5.06 18.36
N SER A 237 20.10 -4.09 17.73
CA SER A 237 18.64 -3.99 17.69
C SER A 237 18.01 -5.20 17.01
N SER A 238 18.56 -5.62 15.86
CA SER A 238 18.07 -6.79 15.11
C SER A 238 18.23 -8.09 15.90
N LEU A 239 19.39 -8.31 16.52
CA LEU A 239 19.65 -9.51 17.32
C LEU A 239 18.79 -9.54 18.59
N ALA A 240 18.68 -8.43 19.31
CA ALA A 240 17.83 -8.33 20.49
C ALA A 240 16.36 -8.59 20.15
N GLY A 241 15.87 -8.04 19.03
CA GLY A 241 14.52 -8.29 18.53
C GLY A 241 14.26 -9.77 18.23
N GLU A 242 15.15 -10.45 17.51
CA GLU A 242 15.01 -11.89 17.21
C GLU A 242 15.11 -12.76 18.47
N LEU A 243 16.04 -12.46 19.38
CA LEU A 243 16.16 -13.21 20.63
C LEU A 243 14.93 -13.00 21.51
N ASN A 244 14.37 -11.79 21.57
CA ASN A 244 13.14 -11.53 22.32
C ASN A 244 11.93 -12.29 21.75
N LEU A 245 11.80 -12.39 20.43
CA LEU A 245 10.78 -13.25 19.81
C LEU A 245 10.94 -14.72 20.22
N ILE A 246 12.17 -15.19 20.41
CA ILE A 246 12.44 -16.55 20.88
C ILE A 246 12.14 -16.67 22.39
N LEU A 247 12.47 -15.66 23.19
CA LEU A 247 12.18 -15.63 24.63
C LEU A 247 10.67 -15.72 24.92
N GLU A 248 9.85 -15.03 24.13
CA GLU A 248 8.39 -15.05 24.19
C GLU A 248 7.77 -16.38 23.72
N GLY A 249 8.56 -17.23 23.04
CA GLY A 249 8.10 -18.51 22.53
C GLY A 249 8.03 -19.62 23.58
N GLU A 250 7.95 -20.86 23.09
CA GLU A 250 7.99 -22.05 23.94
C GLU A 250 9.29 -22.13 24.77
N SER A 251 9.25 -22.93 25.83
CA SER A 251 10.43 -23.17 26.67
C SER A 251 11.63 -23.64 25.84
N LEU A 252 12.77 -23.01 26.07
CA LEU A 252 14.07 -23.39 25.52
C LEU A 252 14.74 -24.51 26.30
N TYR A 253 14.15 -24.93 27.43
CA TYR A 253 14.73 -25.96 28.28
C TYR A 253 14.60 -27.33 27.63
N ASP A 254 15.73 -27.87 27.19
CA ASP A 254 15.86 -29.24 26.71
C ASP A 254 17.11 -29.89 27.35
N PRO A 255 16.93 -30.88 28.25
CA PRO A 255 18.03 -31.56 28.92
C PRO A 255 19.05 -32.21 27.98
N GLU A 256 18.62 -32.68 26.79
CA GLU A 256 19.51 -33.34 25.84
C GLU A 256 20.43 -32.32 25.16
N LEU A 257 19.87 -31.18 24.74
CA LEU A 257 20.59 -30.09 24.10
C LEU A 257 21.53 -29.33 25.06
N LEU A 258 21.23 -29.35 26.36
CA LEU A 258 21.98 -28.64 27.41
C LEU A 258 23.00 -29.51 28.15
N SER A 259 23.20 -30.76 27.71
CA SER A 259 24.07 -31.75 28.38
C SER A 259 25.53 -31.32 28.58
N GLN A 260 26.01 -30.35 27.79
CA GLN A 260 27.38 -29.82 27.87
C GLN A 260 27.46 -28.41 28.50
N THR A 261 26.33 -27.84 28.92
CA THR A 261 26.25 -26.46 29.44
C THR A 261 26.08 -26.46 30.96
N SER A 262 26.99 -25.79 31.67
CA SER A 262 26.88 -25.60 33.12
C SER A 262 25.82 -24.54 33.45
N LEU A 263 24.63 -24.98 33.84
CA LEU A 263 23.52 -24.09 34.20
C LEU A 263 23.72 -23.43 35.55
N SER A 264 23.36 -22.15 35.67
CA SER A 264 23.39 -21.41 36.93
C SER A 264 22.35 -21.94 37.94
N LEU A 265 22.57 -21.68 39.24
CA LEU A 265 21.62 -22.04 40.29
C LEU A 265 20.23 -21.41 40.07
N GLN A 266 20.18 -20.20 39.52
CA GLN A 266 18.94 -19.51 39.19
C GLN A 266 18.20 -20.23 38.05
N THR A 267 18.92 -20.62 37.00
CA THR A 267 18.36 -21.38 35.86
C THR A 267 17.81 -22.72 36.31
N GLN A 268 18.52 -23.43 37.20
CA GLN A 268 18.08 -24.72 37.75
C GLN A 268 16.80 -24.57 38.58
N ALA A 269 16.69 -23.52 39.40
CA ALA A 269 15.49 -23.25 40.19
C ALA A 269 14.28 -22.92 39.30
N LEU A 270 14.47 -22.10 38.27
CA LEU A 270 13.41 -21.77 37.30
C LEU A 270 12.99 -22.99 36.47
N ALA A 271 13.93 -23.86 36.08
CA ALA A 271 13.63 -25.09 35.35
C ALA A 271 12.77 -26.06 36.17
N GLN A 272 12.99 -26.14 37.49
CA GLN A 272 12.15 -26.93 38.40
C GLN A 272 10.73 -26.38 38.55
N GLN A 273 10.57 -25.05 38.45
CA GLN A 273 9.27 -24.36 38.55
C GLN A 273 8.53 -24.28 37.19
N ALA A 274 9.24 -24.50 36.09
CA ALA A 274 8.75 -24.35 34.72
C ALA A 274 7.41 -25.08 34.42
N PRO A 275 7.16 -26.31 34.90
CA PRO A 275 5.90 -27.00 34.63
C PRO A 275 4.64 -26.27 35.14
N ASN A 276 4.80 -25.37 36.12
CA ASN A 276 3.73 -24.63 36.77
C ASN A 276 3.79 -23.12 36.47
N ALA A 277 4.72 -22.66 35.64
CA ALA A 277 4.90 -21.24 35.33
C ALA A 277 3.88 -20.76 34.28
N SER A 278 3.37 -19.54 34.44
CA SER A 278 2.44 -18.92 33.49
C SER A 278 3.12 -18.50 32.19
N ASN A 279 4.44 -18.28 32.19
CA ASN A 279 5.22 -18.01 30.99
C ASN A 279 6.68 -18.49 31.11
N ALA A 280 7.33 -18.73 29.97
CA ALA A 280 8.69 -19.27 29.88
C ALA A 280 9.79 -18.20 29.82
N ILE A 281 9.44 -16.92 29.69
CA ILE A 281 10.38 -15.81 29.43
C ILE A 281 11.51 -15.75 30.47
N PRO A 282 11.26 -15.83 31.80
CA PRO A 282 12.33 -15.80 32.79
C PRO A 282 13.33 -16.95 32.64
N LEU A 283 12.83 -18.16 32.41
CA LEU A 283 13.66 -19.36 32.21
C LEU A 283 14.45 -19.26 30.90
N ASN A 284 13.79 -18.89 29.81
CA ASN A 284 14.41 -18.70 28.50
C ASN A 284 15.53 -17.65 28.57
N ARG A 285 15.32 -16.56 29.32
CA ARG A 285 16.33 -15.52 29.51
C ARG A 285 17.56 -16.05 30.22
N CYS A 286 17.38 -16.75 31.34
CA CYS A 286 18.50 -17.33 32.10
C CYS A 286 19.25 -18.42 31.29
N LEU A 287 18.55 -19.20 30.48
CA LEU A 287 19.18 -20.16 29.56
C LEU A 287 20.04 -19.45 28.50
N LEU A 288 19.56 -18.36 27.90
CA LEU A 288 20.39 -17.57 26.97
C LEU A 288 21.62 -16.96 27.66
N GLU A 289 21.48 -16.50 28.91
CA GLU A 289 22.60 -15.98 29.70
C GLU A 289 23.66 -17.05 30.00
N ASP A 290 23.26 -18.29 30.26
CA ASP A 290 24.18 -19.39 30.54
C ASP A 290 24.86 -19.92 29.26
N VAL A 291 24.14 -19.96 28.13
CA VAL A 291 24.69 -20.43 26.84
C VAL A 291 25.59 -19.37 26.18
N LEU A 292 25.22 -18.08 26.24
CA LEU A 292 25.91 -16.99 25.53
C LEU A 292 26.76 -16.10 26.46
N TRP A 293 27.18 -16.66 27.61
CA TRP A 293 27.64 -15.93 28.81
C TRP A 293 28.75 -14.89 28.60
N SER A 294 29.60 -15.04 27.57
CA SER A 294 30.71 -14.11 27.34
C SER A 294 30.26 -12.76 26.77
N GLN A 295 29.12 -12.71 26.07
CA GLN A 295 28.69 -11.54 25.30
C GLN A 295 27.34 -10.95 25.73
N ILE A 296 26.59 -11.64 26.58
CA ILE A 296 25.31 -11.17 27.12
C ILE A 296 25.45 -10.89 28.62
N LYS A 297 25.09 -9.68 29.06
CA LYS A 297 25.05 -9.32 30.49
C LYS A 297 23.93 -10.07 31.20
N ARG A 298 24.19 -10.45 32.45
CA ARG A 298 23.20 -11.07 33.35
C ARG A 298 22.25 -10.01 33.88
N ARG A 299 20.96 -10.32 33.99
CA ARG A 299 19.95 -9.38 34.49
C ARG A 299 20.27 -8.76 35.86
N GLN A 300 20.95 -9.50 36.74
CA GLN A 300 21.36 -9.03 38.08
C GLN A 300 22.33 -7.82 38.04
N GLU A 301 22.94 -7.52 36.89
CA GLU A 301 23.84 -6.37 36.71
C GLU A 301 23.08 -5.05 36.35
N ARG A 302 21.73 -5.06 36.29
CA ARG A 302 20.92 -3.84 36.05
C ARG A 302 20.66 -3.08 37.36
N ASP A 303 21.56 -2.19 37.74
CA ASP A 303 21.53 -1.49 39.05
C ASP A 303 21.50 0.06 38.97
N ALA A 304 21.04 0.65 37.88
CA ALA A 304 20.92 2.11 37.79
C ALA A 304 19.47 2.56 37.65
N THR A 305 18.97 3.28 38.66
CA THR A 305 17.84 4.20 38.48
C THR A 305 18.24 5.19 37.37
N PRO A 306 17.48 5.31 36.28
CA PRO A 306 17.84 6.19 35.19
C PRO A 306 17.96 7.64 35.70
N SER A 307 18.96 8.36 35.22
CA SER A 307 19.09 9.79 35.53
C SER A 307 17.90 10.55 34.96
N GLU A 308 17.62 11.78 35.43
CA GLU A 308 16.56 12.60 34.84
C GLU A 308 16.75 12.86 33.33
N GLN A 309 18.00 12.76 32.84
CA GLN A 309 18.34 12.93 31.42
C GLN A 309 18.14 11.64 30.60
N ASP A 310 18.00 10.49 31.25
CA ASP A 310 17.82 9.19 30.59
C ASP A 310 16.37 8.65 30.74
N LEU A 311 15.46 9.49 31.23
CA LEU A 311 14.04 9.15 31.40
C LEU A 311 13.37 8.92 30.04
N THR A 312 12.93 7.68 29.81
CA THR A 312 12.19 7.27 28.61
C THR A 312 10.68 7.27 28.84
N ILE A 313 9.92 7.29 27.75
CA ILE A 313 8.46 7.07 27.78
C ILE A 313 8.11 5.78 28.52
N LEU A 314 8.85 4.68 28.29
CA LEU A 314 8.58 3.40 28.94
C LEU A 314 8.69 3.50 30.48
N ASN A 315 9.62 4.30 31.00
CA ASN A 315 9.73 4.51 32.44
C ASN A 315 8.49 5.18 33.03
N LEU A 316 7.87 6.11 32.30
CA LEU A 316 6.63 6.76 32.71
C LEU A 316 5.44 5.80 32.66
N LEU A 317 5.39 4.94 31.65
CA LEU A 317 4.31 3.96 31.50
C LEU A 317 4.32 2.89 32.60
N LEU A 318 5.49 2.59 33.15
CA LEU A 318 5.67 1.66 34.27
C LEU A 318 5.53 2.33 35.65
N ASP A 319 5.29 3.64 35.74
CA ASP A 319 4.98 4.29 37.02
C ASP A 319 3.63 3.78 37.53
N ALA A 320 3.59 3.33 38.79
CA ALA A 320 2.43 2.67 39.39
C ALA A 320 1.17 3.54 39.42
N ASP A 321 1.33 4.87 39.43
CA ASP A 321 0.17 5.74 39.26
C ASP A 321 -0.29 5.67 37.80
N ILE A 322 0.59 5.82 36.82
CA ILE A 322 0.23 6.00 35.41
C ILE A 322 -0.32 4.73 34.74
N GLU A 323 0.31 3.57 34.97
CA GLU A 323 0.04 2.31 34.26
C GLU A 323 -1.47 2.01 34.12
N PRO A 324 -2.30 2.00 35.18
CA PRO A 324 -3.71 1.59 35.05
C PRO A 324 -4.55 2.56 34.22
N VAL A 325 -4.25 3.87 34.30
CA VAL A 325 -4.96 4.89 33.53
C VAL A 325 -4.52 4.87 32.07
N PHE A 326 -3.26 4.55 31.82
CA PHE A 326 -2.73 4.43 30.48
C PHE A 326 -3.25 3.19 29.74
N VAL A 327 -3.51 2.07 30.42
CA VAL A 327 -4.18 0.91 29.80
C VAL A 327 -5.58 1.29 29.31
N SER A 328 -6.35 2.05 30.09
CA SER A 328 -7.63 2.62 29.66
C SER A 328 -7.46 3.58 28.47
N GLU A 329 -6.40 4.39 28.46
CA GLU A 329 -6.07 5.25 27.32
C GLU A 329 -5.84 4.44 26.03
N CYS A 330 -5.09 3.34 26.09
CA CYS A 330 -4.85 2.44 24.96
C CYS A 330 -6.16 1.88 24.40
N LYS A 331 -7.07 1.43 25.28
CA LYS A 331 -8.41 0.93 24.88
C LYS A 331 -9.16 1.99 24.09
N ASN A 332 -9.19 3.23 24.58
CA ASN A 332 -9.89 4.33 23.90
C ASN A 332 -9.26 4.70 22.56
N LEU A 333 -7.92 4.66 22.43
CA LEU A 333 -7.23 4.90 21.16
C LEU A 333 -7.47 3.80 20.13
N ILE A 334 -7.64 2.54 20.57
CA ILE A 334 -8.05 1.44 19.69
C ILE A 334 -9.49 1.65 19.21
N VAL A 335 -10.41 2.07 20.08
CA VAL A 335 -11.79 2.45 19.69
C VAL A 335 -11.78 3.65 18.74
N PHE A 336 -10.92 4.64 18.96
CA PHE A 336 -10.71 5.78 18.06
C PHE A 336 -10.26 5.32 16.67
N SER A 337 -9.26 4.44 16.59
CA SER A 337 -8.77 3.85 15.34
C SER A 337 -9.89 3.12 14.58
N ALA A 338 -10.63 2.25 15.29
CA ALA A 338 -11.77 1.53 14.72
C ALA A 338 -12.87 2.49 14.23
N THR A 339 -13.19 3.53 15.01
CA THR A 339 -14.17 4.55 14.64
C THR A 339 -13.73 5.31 13.40
N TYR A 340 -12.45 5.69 13.30
CA TYR A 340 -11.90 6.35 12.13
C TYR A 340 -12.00 5.45 10.89
N ASN A 341 -11.68 4.16 11.02
CA ASN A 341 -11.79 3.19 9.93
C ASN A 341 -13.24 2.97 9.47
N VAL A 342 -14.20 2.89 10.41
CA VAL A 342 -15.63 2.82 10.10
C VAL A 342 -16.08 4.08 9.36
N LEU A 343 -15.67 5.27 9.81
CA LEU A 343 -15.96 6.53 9.12
C LEU A 343 -15.39 6.55 7.70
N LEU A 344 -14.15 6.08 7.50
CA LEU A 344 -13.53 5.96 6.18
C LEU A 344 -14.31 5.03 5.25
N ASN A 345 -14.78 3.89 5.76
CA ASN A 345 -15.52 2.89 4.99
C ASN A 345 -16.94 3.37 4.63
N ASP A 346 -17.60 4.10 5.53
CA ASP A 346 -18.96 4.63 5.33
C ASP A 346 -18.97 6.05 4.72
N LEU A 347 -17.83 6.53 4.20
CA LEU A 347 -17.68 7.89 3.65
C LEU A 347 -18.72 8.25 2.58
N VAL A 348 -19.17 7.28 1.77
CA VAL A 348 -20.22 7.51 0.76
C VAL A 348 -21.53 7.94 1.41
N SER A 349 -21.95 7.23 2.46
CA SER A 349 -23.19 7.53 3.18
C SER A 349 -23.08 8.85 3.93
N ILE A 350 -21.95 9.08 4.59
CA ILE A 350 -21.67 10.32 5.34
C ILE A 350 -21.67 11.52 4.40
N ALA A 351 -21.00 11.42 3.24
CA ALA A 351 -20.93 12.50 2.27
C ALA A 351 -22.30 12.80 1.64
N ARG A 352 -23.11 11.76 1.37
CA ARG A 352 -24.50 11.91 0.89
C ARG A 352 -25.34 12.71 1.88
N GLU A 353 -25.38 12.24 3.13
CA GLU A 353 -26.17 12.89 4.18
C GLU A 353 -25.71 14.33 4.43
N ALA A 354 -24.39 14.55 4.49
CA ALA A 354 -23.81 15.88 4.62
C ALA A 354 -24.20 16.80 3.45
N GLN A 355 -24.25 16.29 2.22
CA GLN A 355 -24.65 17.08 1.05
C GLN A 355 -26.14 17.44 1.08
N ASP A 356 -27.00 16.51 1.50
CA ASP A 356 -28.45 16.67 1.46
C ASP A 356 -28.96 17.61 2.57
N SER A 357 -28.45 17.46 3.80
CA SER A 357 -28.99 18.15 4.98
C SER A 357 -28.01 19.13 5.64
N ARG A 358 -26.71 19.08 5.29
CA ARG A 358 -25.61 19.76 6.00
C ARG A 358 -25.48 19.36 7.47
N THR A 359 -26.11 18.26 7.87
CA THR A 359 -26.06 17.70 9.22
C THR A 359 -25.79 16.20 9.15
N LEU A 360 -25.32 15.62 10.25
CA LEU A 360 -25.31 14.18 10.48
C LEU A 360 -26.34 13.86 11.56
N THR A 361 -27.22 12.92 11.29
CA THR A 361 -28.30 12.51 12.19
C THR A 361 -27.75 11.71 13.36
N GLU A 362 -28.51 11.71 14.45
CA GLU A 362 -28.21 10.91 15.63
C GLU A 362 -28.14 9.41 15.30
N ALA A 363 -29.02 8.94 14.42
CA ALA A 363 -29.05 7.55 13.96
C ALA A 363 -27.74 7.16 13.24
N THR A 364 -27.24 8.01 12.34
CA THR A 364 -25.98 7.79 11.64
C THR A 364 -24.81 7.69 12.62
N ILE A 365 -24.68 8.63 13.57
CA ILE A 365 -23.60 8.60 14.57
C ILE A 365 -23.70 7.36 15.46
N THR A 366 -24.91 7.00 15.89
CA THR A 366 -25.15 5.79 16.70
C THR A 366 -24.73 4.53 15.96
N GLN A 367 -25.10 4.40 14.69
CA GLN A 367 -24.75 3.25 13.86
C GLN A 367 -23.23 3.14 13.64
N LEU A 368 -22.56 4.25 13.35
CA LEU A 368 -21.11 4.29 13.15
C LEU A 368 -20.36 3.87 14.43
N LEU A 369 -20.77 4.38 15.59
CA LEU A 369 -20.18 4.01 16.87
C LEU A 369 -20.44 2.54 17.22
N SER A 370 -21.65 2.03 16.99
CA SER A 370 -21.96 0.62 17.21
C SER A 370 -21.05 -0.28 16.37
N LYS A 371 -20.91 0.00 15.07
CA LYS A 371 -20.02 -0.77 14.18
C LYS A 371 -18.57 -0.78 14.69
N ALA A 372 -18.07 0.36 15.18
CA ALA A 372 -16.71 0.45 15.70
C ALA A 372 -16.53 -0.34 17.01
N VAL A 373 -17.50 -0.24 17.92
CA VAL A 373 -17.51 -1.00 19.18
C VAL A 373 -17.61 -2.50 18.91
N ASP A 374 -18.46 -2.93 17.99
CA ASP A 374 -18.63 -4.33 17.60
C ASP A 374 -17.32 -4.93 17.04
N GLN A 375 -16.54 -4.13 16.29
CA GLN A 375 -15.23 -4.55 15.78
C GLN A 375 -14.23 -4.80 16.92
N VAL A 376 -14.11 -3.87 17.86
CA VAL A 376 -13.09 -3.96 18.93
C VAL A 376 -13.50 -4.88 20.08
N ALA A 377 -14.79 -5.10 20.31
CA ALA A 377 -15.29 -5.99 21.36
C ALA A 377 -14.83 -7.45 21.18
N THR A 378 -14.36 -7.83 19.98
CA THR A 378 -13.81 -9.15 19.70
C THR A 378 -12.34 -9.31 20.11
N LEU A 379 -11.65 -8.22 20.45
CA LEU A 379 -10.24 -8.25 20.83
C LEU A 379 -10.08 -8.71 22.29
N PRO A 380 -9.06 -9.51 22.63
CA PRO A 380 -8.82 -9.98 24.00
C PRO A 380 -8.77 -8.86 25.05
N LEU A 381 -8.26 -7.70 24.67
CA LEU A 381 -8.17 -6.51 25.54
C LEU A 381 -9.53 -6.02 26.09
N PHE A 382 -10.63 -6.35 25.42
CA PHE A 382 -11.99 -5.96 25.80
C PHE A 382 -12.81 -7.15 26.34
N GLU A 383 -12.18 -8.30 26.56
CA GLU A 383 -12.86 -9.46 27.13
C GLU A 383 -13.47 -9.12 28.49
N GLY A 384 -14.74 -9.48 28.69
CA GLY A 384 -15.51 -9.13 29.90
C GLY A 384 -16.15 -7.74 29.89
N ASN A 385 -15.80 -6.85 28.95
CA ASN A 385 -16.44 -5.55 28.80
C ASN A 385 -17.62 -5.62 27.80
N GLY A 386 -18.84 -5.36 28.27
CA GLY A 386 -20.00 -5.25 27.37
C GLY A 386 -19.89 -4.03 26.45
N ALA A 387 -20.49 -4.11 25.25
CA ALA A 387 -20.47 -3.01 24.25
C ALA A 387 -20.89 -1.64 24.83
N ALA A 388 -21.89 -1.63 25.72
CA ALA A 388 -22.34 -0.40 26.39
C ALA A 388 -21.26 0.22 27.29
N ALA A 389 -20.44 -0.61 27.96
CA ALA A 389 -19.35 -0.13 28.81
C ALA A 389 -18.22 0.48 27.96
N ILE A 390 -17.85 -0.19 26.87
CA ILE A 390 -16.86 0.32 25.91
C ILE A 390 -17.31 1.67 25.35
N GLN A 391 -18.57 1.77 24.93
CA GLN A 391 -19.13 3.00 24.39
C GLN A 391 -19.18 4.13 25.42
N ALA A 392 -19.50 3.83 26.69
CA ALA A 392 -19.54 4.82 27.76
C ALA A 392 -18.15 5.34 28.12
N GLU A 393 -17.14 4.45 28.17
CA GLU A 393 -15.74 4.83 28.39
C GLU A 393 -15.23 5.73 27.27
N PHE A 394 -15.48 5.33 26.01
CA PHE A 394 -15.11 6.10 24.84
C PHE A 394 -15.83 7.45 24.75
N ALA A 395 -17.09 7.54 25.18
CA ALA A 395 -17.81 8.80 25.28
C ALA A 395 -17.11 9.79 26.23
N GLY A 396 -16.69 9.32 27.42
CA GLY A 396 -15.92 10.15 28.36
C GLY A 396 -14.56 10.56 27.79
N TRP A 397 -13.90 9.67 27.05
CA TRP A 397 -12.64 9.94 26.40
C TRP A 397 -12.76 11.01 25.30
N THR A 398 -13.75 10.91 24.41
CA THR A 398 -13.97 11.88 23.32
C THR A 398 -14.32 13.27 23.84
N GLU A 399 -15.11 13.39 24.92
CA GLU A 399 -15.36 14.67 25.59
C GLU A 399 -14.06 15.29 26.13
N ARG A 400 -13.18 14.49 26.74
CA ARG A 400 -11.88 14.95 27.23
C ARG A 400 -10.95 15.37 26.10
N LEU A 401 -10.89 14.58 25.02
CA LEU A 401 -10.13 14.96 23.82
C LEU A 401 -10.64 16.30 23.27
N GLY A 402 -11.95 16.52 23.17
CA GLY A 402 -12.51 17.79 22.69
C GLY A 402 -12.19 19.01 23.55
N GLN A 403 -11.84 18.81 24.84
CA GLN A 403 -11.41 19.87 25.76
C GLN A 403 -9.89 20.08 25.77
N TYR A 404 -9.13 19.16 25.19
CA TYR A 404 -7.68 19.21 25.15
C TYR A 404 -7.18 20.22 24.12
N SER A 405 -6.24 21.09 24.49
CA SER A 405 -5.81 22.21 23.64
C SER A 405 -5.15 21.76 22.33
N GLU A 406 -4.41 20.64 22.37
CA GLU A 406 -3.66 20.11 21.23
C GLU A 406 -4.45 19.06 20.43
N ALA A 407 -5.72 18.80 20.77
CA ALA A 407 -6.53 17.81 20.05
C ALA A 407 -6.65 18.12 18.55
N SER A 408 -6.72 19.40 18.19
CA SER A 408 -6.73 19.83 16.78
C SER A 408 -5.43 19.49 16.06
N GLN A 409 -4.28 19.62 16.73
CA GLN A 409 -2.97 19.25 16.16
C GLN A 409 -2.85 17.73 16.00
N PHE A 410 -3.31 16.95 16.99
CA PHE A 410 -3.38 15.49 16.91
C PHE A 410 -4.25 15.03 15.73
N LEU A 411 -5.50 15.51 15.64
CA LEU A 411 -6.42 15.12 14.57
C LEU A 411 -5.88 15.52 13.19
N LYS A 412 -5.19 16.66 13.08
CA LYS A 412 -4.53 17.08 11.84
C LYS A 412 -3.37 16.15 11.46
N SER A 413 -2.58 15.69 12.42
CA SER A 413 -1.52 14.68 12.18
C SER A 413 -2.12 13.37 11.65
N VAL A 414 -3.20 12.90 12.26
CA VAL A 414 -3.94 11.70 11.80
C VAL A 414 -4.51 11.92 10.38
N GLU A 415 -5.09 13.09 10.11
CA GLU A 415 -5.61 13.49 8.80
C GLU A 415 -4.51 13.46 7.71
N GLU A 416 -3.34 14.03 7.98
CA GLU A 416 -2.21 14.07 7.03
C GLU A 416 -1.64 12.68 6.77
N TRP A 417 -1.50 11.85 7.81
CA TRP A 417 -1.09 10.47 7.66
C TRP A 417 -2.09 9.65 6.83
N MET A 418 -3.38 9.76 7.14
CA MET A 418 -4.43 9.02 6.44
C MET A 418 -4.58 9.45 4.98
N ARG A 419 -4.36 10.72 4.65
CA ARG A 419 -4.25 11.19 3.26
C ARG A 419 -3.11 10.52 2.49
N GLY A 420 -1.98 10.28 3.16
CA GLY A 420 -0.84 9.58 2.57
C GLY A 420 -1.14 8.12 2.21
N ILE A 421 -1.99 7.46 3.00
CA ILE A 421 -2.46 6.09 2.75
C ILE A 421 -3.56 6.07 1.67
N HIS A 422 -4.55 6.93 1.80
CA HIS A 422 -5.77 6.96 0.97
C HIS A 422 -5.73 8.08 -0.07
N LYS A 423 -4.69 8.07 -0.92
CA LYS A 423 -4.48 9.06 -1.99
C LYS A 423 -5.58 9.05 -3.07
N ASP A 424 -6.39 8.00 -3.09
CA ASP A 424 -7.60 7.87 -3.90
C ASP A 424 -8.76 8.73 -3.42
N LYS A 425 -8.73 9.26 -2.19
CA LYS A 425 -9.83 10.03 -1.61
C LYS A 425 -9.51 11.52 -1.56
N SER A 426 -10.53 12.34 -1.75
CA SER A 426 -10.40 13.80 -1.69
C SER A 426 -10.04 14.28 -0.28
N ASP A 427 -9.14 15.25 -0.18
CA ASP A 427 -8.78 15.96 1.05
C ASP A 427 -10.01 16.38 1.87
N THR A 428 -11.09 16.80 1.19
CA THR A 428 -12.32 17.30 1.80
C THR A 428 -13.03 16.26 2.65
N LEU A 429 -12.91 14.97 2.29
CA LEU A 429 -13.53 13.88 3.05
C LEU A 429 -12.85 13.68 4.40
N PHE A 430 -11.51 13.79 4.45
CA PHE A 430 -10.79 13.71 5.72
C PHE A 430 -11.08 14.92 6.62
N VAL A 431 -11.33 16.09 6.05
CA VAL A 431 -11.80 17.27 6.81
C VAL A 431 -13.14 16.99 7.49
N VAL A 432 -14.05 16.26 6.83
CA VAL A 432 -15.33 15.83 7.44
C VAL A 432 -15.06 14.91 8.63
N ILE A 433 -14.18 13.91 8.47
CA ILE A 433 -13.81 12.98 9.55
C ILE A 433 -13.20 13.71 10.74
N SER A 434 -12.23 14.60 10.51
CA SER A 434 -11.62 15.42 11.57
C SER A 434 -12.66 16.25 12.32
N HIS A 435 -13.62 16.86 11.59
CA HIS A 435 -14.70 17.62 12.20
C HIS A 435 -15.68 16.75 13.01
N ILE A 436 -15.89 15.50 12.60
CA ILE A 436 -16.69 14.54 13.36
C ILE A 436 -16.08 14.31 14.74
N PHE A 437 -14.78 14.07 14.82
CA PHE A 437 -14.08 13.90 16.11
C PHE A 437 -13.98 15.20 16.91
N GLU A 438 -13.71 16.34 16.27
CA GLU A 438 -13.52 17.61 16.98
C GLU A 438 -14.82 18.18 17.56
N ARG A 439 -15.96 17.98 16.88
CA ARG A 439 -17.22 18.68 17.19
C ARG A 439 -18.43 17.76 17.31
N ILE A 440 -18.63 16.85 16.36
CA ILE A 440 -19.88 16.10 16.25
C ILE A 440 -19.98 15.04 17.35
N LEU A 441 -18.94 14.24 17.57
CA LEU A 441 -18.92 13.20 18.60
C LEU A 441 -19.04 13.79 20.02
N PRO A 442 -18.25 14.81 20.42
CA PRO A 442 -18.44 15.45 21.73
C PRO A 442 -19.86 16.01 21.91
N ALA A 443 -20.42 16.67 20.89
CA ALA A 443 -21.78 17.22 20.96
C ALA A 443 -22.86 16.12 21.03
N TYR A 444 -22.64 14.99 20.37
CA TYR A 444 -23.52 13.81 20.44
C TYR A 444 -23.53 13.22 21.86
N HIS A 445 -22.35 13.03 22.46
CA HIS A 445 -22.25 12.50 23.82
C HIS A 445 -22.80 13.48 24.87
N GLU A 446 -22.55 14.79 24.72
CA GLU A 446 -23.13 15.82 25.58
C GLU A 446 -24.66 15.82 25.49
N SER A 447 -25.22 15.72 24.27
CA SER A 447 -26.66 15.61 24.04
C SER A 447 -27.27 14.41 24.78
N LYS A 448 -26.64 13.23 24.69
CA LYS A 448 -27.08 12.02 25.39
C LYS A 448 -27.04 12.16 26.91
N ARG A 449 -26.03 12.86 27.44
CA ARG A 449 -25.87 13.10 28.88
C ARG A 449 -26.81 14.15 29.42
N SER A 450 -27.04 15.25 28.69
CA SER A 450 -27.84 16.38 29.15
C SER A 450 -29.30 16.33 28.72
N GLY A 451 -29.70 15.37 27.87
CA GLY A 451 -31.04 15.27 27.27
C GLY A 451 -31.39 16.40 26.30
N LYS A 452 -30.39 17.17 25.82
CA LYS A 452 -30.60 18.28 24.87
C LYS A 452 -30.67 17.73 23.44
N PRO A 453 -31.39 18.40 22.52
CA PRO A 453 -31.46 17.97 21.13
C PRO A 453 -30.08 18.02 20.45
N PHE A 454 -29.74 16.96 19.73
CA PHE A 454 -28.50 16.87 18.95
C PHE A 454 -28.64 17.63 17.62
N SER A 455 -27.73 18.58 17.35
CA SER A 455 -27.78 19.39 16.12
C SER A 455 -27.08 18.75 14.92
N GLY A 456 -26.03 17.96 15.14
CA GLY A 456 -25.27 17.30 14.07
C GLY A 456 -24.68 18.19 12.97
N ARG A 457 -24.64 19.51 13.15
CA ARG A 457 -24.36 20.47 12.07
C ARG A 457 -22.90 20.43 11.63
N LEU A 458 -22.68 20.25 10.32
CA LEU A 458 -21.34 20.25 9.73
C LEU A 458 -20.95 21.68 9.34
N GLU A 459 -20.18 22.34 10.21
CA GLU A 459 -19.63 23.68 9.96
C GLU A 459 -18.12 23.70 10.17
N PRO A 460 -17.32 23.31 9.16
CA PRO A 460 -15.86 23.38 9.24
C PRO A 460 -15.37 24.83 9.11
N VAL A 461 -15.76 25.71 10.06
CA VAL A 461 -15.40 27.13 10.11
C VAL A 461 -13.90 27.32 10.41
N ARG A 462 -13.23 26.32 11.00
CA ARG A 462 -11.81 26.39 11.42
C ARG A 462 -10.81 25.71 10.49
N ILE A 463 -11.23 25.06 9.41
CA ILE A 463 -10.35 24.20 8.61
C ILE A 463 -10.07 24.84 7.24
N GLY A 464 -9.18 25.85 7.22
CA GLY A 464 -8.32 26.32 6.10
C GLY A 464 -8.87 26.57 4.68
N ARG A 465 -10.11 26.21 4.32
CA ARG A 465 -10.64 26.19 2.95
C ARG A 465 -12.10 26.70 2.89
N ARG A 466 -12.35 27.84 3.54
CA ARG A 466 -13.70 28.36 3.86
C ARG A 466 -14.64 28.65 2.66
N LYS A 467 -14.12 29.00 1.48
CA LYS A 467 -14.99 29.54 0.40
C LYS A 467 -15.60 28.50 -0.54
N ASP A 468 -15.13 27.25 -0.51
CA ASP A 468 -15.44 26.25 -1.56
C ASP A 468 -15.67 24.83 -0.99
N PHE A 469 -15.84 24.71 0.33
CA PHE A 469 -15.96 23.40 0.99
C PHE A 469 -17.10 22.55 0.41
N TRP A 470 -18.30 23.11 0.29
CA TRP A 470 -19.47 22.36 -0.17
C TRP A 470 -19.35 21.91 -1.62
N ASN A 471 -18.84 22.76 -2.51
CA ASN A 471 -18.61 22.37 -3.90
C ASN A 471 -17.52 21.28 -4.01
N ARG A 472 -16.45 21.36 -3.22
CA ARG A 472 -15.44 20.29 -3.16
C ARG A 472 -15.97 19.01 -2.55
N LEU A 473 -16.92 19.11 -1.60
CA LEU A 473 -17.59 17.94 -1.04
C LEU A 473 -18.50 17.30 -2.09
N THR A 474 -19.21 18.10 -2.89
CA THR A 474 -19.99 17.60 -4.03
C THR A 474 -19.12 16.87 -5.04
N ILE A 475 -17.96 17.44 -5.41
CA ILE A 475 -17.00 16.78 -6.31
C ILE A 475 -16.50 15.47 -5.68
N ALA A 476 -16.10 15.50 -4.42
CA ALA A 476 -15.62 14.32 -3.70
C ALA A 476 -16.69 13.22 -3.60
N TYR A 477 -17.93 13.57 -3.31
CA TYR A 477 -19.05 12.63 -3.26
C TYR A 477 -19.30 11.99 -4.63
N ARG A 478 -19.34 12.81 -5.69
CA ARG A 478 -19.48 12.31 -7.07
C ARG A 478 -18.35 11.35 -7.44
N ASP A 479 -17.12 11.70 -7.08
CA ASP A 479 -15.95 10.86 -7.32
C ASP A 479 -16.02 9.52 -6.54
N LEU A 480 -16.53 9.53 -5.31
CA LEU A 480 -16.79 8.30 -4.56
C LEU A 480 -17.83 7.40 -5.27
N LEU A 481 -18.91 7.97 -5.78
CA LEU A 481 -19.93 7.23 -6.53
C LEU A 481 -19.37 6.64 -7.83
N PHE A 482 -18.58 7.41 -8.59
CA PHE A 482 -17.89 6.88 -9.77
C PHE A 482 -16.93 5.75 -9.41
N HIS A 483 -16.15 5.91 -8.34
CA HIS A 483 -15.23 4.88 -7.87
C HIS A 483 -15.96 3.60 -7.49
N GLU A 484 -17.07 3.68 -6.77
CA GLU A 484 -17.88 2.52 -6.39
C GLU A 484 -18.41 1.78 -7.62
N LEU A 485 -19.05 2.51 -8.54
CA LEU A 485 -19.63 1.96 -9.77
C LEU A 485 -18.56 1.27 -10.64
N LEU A 486 -17.45 1.95 -10.92
CA LEU A 486 -16.37 1.41 -11.76
C LEU A 486 -15.65 0.24 -11.07
N THR A 487 -15.56 0.25 -9.75
CA THR A 487 -15.00 -0.88 -8.99
C THR A 487 -15.92 -2.09 -9.04
N GLN A 488 -17.24 -1.90 -8.96
CA GLN A 488 -18.22 -2.98 -9.15
C GLN A 488 -18.10 -3.60 -10.55
N GLU A 489 -18.01 -2.76 -11.60
CA GLU A 489 -17.81 -3.25 -12.98
C GLU A 489 -16.52 -4.05 -13.13
N LYS A 490 -15.40 -3.58 -12.57
CA LYS A 490 -14.12 -4.31 -12.59
C LYS A 490 -14.22 -5.65 -11.84
N ARG A 491 -14.91 -5.68 -10.68
CA ARG A 491 -15.12 -6.89 -9.87
C ARG A 491 -16.00 -7.92 -10.57
N ALA A 492 -16.88 -7.50 -11.47
CA ALA A 492 -17.68 -8.41 -12.29
C ALA A 492 -16.83 -9.22 -13.29
N LYS A 493 -15.57 -8.82 -13.55
CA LYS A 493 -14.61 -9.54 -14.41
C LYS A 493 -15.15 -9.92 -15.80
N LYS A 494 -16.01 -9.06 -16.37
CA LYS A 494 -16.62 -9.28 -17.68
C LYS A 494 -15.71 -8.95 -18.87
N THR A 495 -14.58 -8.28 -18.62
CA THR A 495 -13.65 -7.79 -19.66
C THR A 495 -12.28 -8.46 -19.54
N THR A 496 -12.25 -9.80 -19.43
CA THR A 496 -11.00 -10.58 -19.50
C THR A 496 -10.58 -10.83 -20.95
N PHE A 497 -9.35 -11.32 -21.15
CA PHE A 497 -8.87 -11.63 -22.49
C PHE A 497 -9.75 -12.71 -23.16
N GLU A 498 -10.23 -13.71 -22.40
CA GLU A 498 -11.10 -14.76 -22.90
C GLU A 498 -12.43 -14.20 -23.42
N HIS A 499 -13.03 -13.26 -22.68
CA HIS A 499 -14.27 -12.61 -23.09
C HIS A 499 -14.06 -11.77 -24.36
N LEU A 500 -12.95 -11.03 -24.44
CA LEU A 500 -12.60 -10.23 -25.62
C LEU A 500 -12.37 -11.11 -26.86
N VAL A 501 -11.59 -12.19 -26.72
CA VAL A 501 -11.36 -13.16 -27.81
C VAL A 501 -12.69 -13.77 -28.25
N THR A 502 -13.50 -14.27 -27.31
CA THR A 502 -14.79 -14.90 -27.62
C THR A 502 -15.72 -13.94 -28.37
N ARG A 503 -15.80 -12.68 -27.92
CA ARG A 503 -16.70 -11.67 -28.47
C ARG A 503 -16.29 -11.16 -29.86
N PHE A 504 -14.99 -11.02 -30.11
CA PHE A 504 -14.47 -10.28 -31.26
C PHE A 504 -13.62 -11.10 -32.23
N VAL A 505 -13.18 -12.30 -31.88
CA VAL A 505 -12.18 -13.04 -32.67
C VAL A 505 -12.63 -14.47 -32.95
N ASP A 506 -12.55 -14.88 -34.22
CA ASP A 506 -12.64 -16.28 -34.64
C ASP A 506 -11.26 -16.85 -34.94
N GLY A 507 -11.05 -18.12 -34.59
CA GLY A 507 -9.81 -18.84 -34.88
C GLY A 507 -8.57 -18.17 -34.27
N PHE A 508 -8.66 -17.70 -33.02
CA PHE A 508 -7.54 -17.06 -32.33
C PHE A 508 -6.43 -18.08 -32.02
N GLU A 509 -5.27 -17.87 -32.63
CA GLU A 509 -4.05 -18.64 -32.39
C GLU A 509 -3.07 -17.83 -31.53
N GLU A 510 -2.93 -18.21 -30.26
CA GLU A 510 -2.01 -17.56 -29.33
C GLU A 510 -0.55 -17.75 -29.77
N THR A 511 0.22 -16.66 -29.79
CA THR A 511 1.63 -16.66 -30.19
C THR A 511 2.52 -16.31 -29.00
N ASN A 512 3.65 -17.02 -28.86
CA ASN A 512 4.65 -16.76 -27.82
C ASN A 512 4.10 -16.79 -26.37
N GLY A 513 3.05 -17.57 -26.09
CA GLY A 513 2.48 -17.73 -24.74
C GLY A 513 3.43 -18.39 -23.72
N HIS A 514 4.52 -18.99 -24.18
CA HIS A 514 5.56 -19.59 -23.34
C HIS A 514 6.58 -18.57 -22.80
N LEU A 515 6.57 -17.31 -23.26
CA LEU A 515 7.51 -16.27 -22.81
C LEU A 515 7.10 -15.73 -21.43
N MET A 516 8.11 -15.47 -20.58
CA MET A 516 7.95 -14.94 -19.23
C MET A 516 9.04 -13.93 -18.89
N SER A 517 8.82 -13.10 -17.86
CA SER A 517 9.87 -12.23 -17.34
C SER A 517 11.01 -13.03 -16.70
N ALA A 518 12.24 -12.55 -16.89
CA ALA A 518 13.45 -13.18 -16.35
C ALA A 518 13.78 -12.76 -14.89
N ASN A 519 12.93 -11.96 -14.23
CA ASN A 519 13.21 -11.36 -12.91
C ASN A 519 14.63 -10.76 -12.81
N PRO A 520 14.98 -9.78 -13.67
CA PRO A 520 16.37 -9.39 -13.92
C PRO A 520 17.09 -8.72 -12.74
N VAL A 521 16.36 -8.34 -11.69
CA VAL A 521 16.87 -7.65 -10.50
C VAL A 521 16.57 -8.40 -9.19
N SER A 522 16.14 -9.67 -9.28
CA SER A 522 15.81 -10.51 -8.12
C SER A 522 14.85 -9.84 -7.13
N PHE A 523 13.79 -9.19 -7.63
CA PHE A 523 12.87 -8.43 -6.78
C PHE A 523 12.14 -9.37 -5.81
N PRO A 524 12.16 -9.14 -4.49
CA PRO A 524 11.75 -10.13 -3.49
C PRO A 524 10.36 -10.73 -3.68
N THR A 525 9.38 -9.91 -4.10
CA THR A 525 7.99 -10.35 -4.24
C THR A 525 7.60 -10.78 -5.65
N PHE A 526 8.51 -10.68 -6.64
CA PHE A 526 8.12 -10.94 -8.03
C PHE A 526 7.98 -12.42 -8.33
N ARG A 527 8.96 -13.23 -7.93
CA ARG A 527 8.92 -14.70 -8.06
C ARG A 527 7.70 -15.32 -7.37
N PRO A 528 7.39 -14.98 -6.11
CA PRO A 528 6.14 -15.44 -5.47
C PRO A 528 4.88 -15.08 -6.26
N SER A 529 4.85 -13.90 -6.90
CA SER A 529 3.72 -13.48 -7.74
C SER A 529 3.58 -14.35 -9.00
N ILE A 530 4.70 -14.69 -9.64
CA ILE A 530 4.74 -15.56 -10.82
C ILE A 530 4.28 -16.98 -10.46
N GLU A 531 4.80 -17.55 -9.37
CA GLU A 531 4.45 -18.90 -8.93
C GLU A 531 3.00 -19.00 -8.48
N SER A 532 2.48 -17.98 -7.79
CA SER A 532 1.07 -17.89 -7.43
C SER A 532 0.17 -17.88 -8.67
N ALA A 533 0.54 -17.10 -9.69
CA ALA A 533 -0.18 -17.08 -10.96
C ALA A 533 -0.17 -18.46 -11.65
N LEU A 534 0.99 -19.12 -11.74
CA LEU A 534 1.11 -20.46 -12.32
C LEU A 534 0.27 -21.49 -11.56
N LYS A 535 0.28 -21.47 -10.22
CA LYS A 535 -0.57 -22.34 -9.37
C LYS A 535 -2.06 -22.08 -9.60
N ALA A 536 -2.45 -20.82 -9.83
CA ALA A 536 -3.81 -20.42 -10.15
C ALA A 536 -4.18 -20.62 -11.64
N ASN A 537 -3.32 -21.24 -12.45
CA ASN A 537 -3.48 -21.39 -13.90
C ASN A 537 -3.68 -20.05 -14.64
N VAL A 538 -3.06 -18.98 -14.13
CA VAL A 538 -3.03 -17.65 -14.72
C VAL A 538 -1.69 -17.46 -15.44
N ARG A 539 -1.76 -16.93 -16.67
CA ARG A 539 -0.57 -16.59 -17.46
C ARG A 539 0.25 -15.51 -16.73
N PRO A 540 1.54 -15.76 -16.41
CA PRO A 540 2.35 -14.84 -15.59
C PRO A 540 3.00 -13.72 -16.42
N HIS A 541 2.20 -13.05 -17.25
CA HIS A 541 2.62 -11.93 -18.09
C HIS A 541 1.42 -11.00 -18.38
N GLY A 542 1.68 -9.73 -18.65
CA GLY A 542 0.66 -8.68 -18.74
C GLY A 542 -0.12 -8.65 -20.05
N LEU A 543 0.41 -9.21 -21.14
CA LEU A 543 -0.23 -9.22 -22.47
C LEU A 543 -0.33 -10.63 -23.05
N VAL A 544 -1.46 -10.92 -23.70
CA VAL A 544 -1.66 -12.07 -24.59
C VAL A 544 -1.64 -11.57 -26.02
N THR A 545 -0.94 -12.29 -26.91
CA THR A 545 -0.90 -11.95 -28.34
C THR A 545 -1.26 -13.14 -29.20
N GLY A 546 -1.81 -12.89 -30.38
CA GLY A 546 -2.15 -13.94 -31.33
C GLY A 546 -2.63 -13.39 -32.65
N ILE A 547 -2.94 -14.28 -33.58
CA ILE A 547 -3.51 -13.95 -34.89
C ILE A 547 -4.89 -14.61 -34.98
N GLY A 548 -5.84 -13.95 -35.59
CA GLY A 548 -7.18 -14.49 -35.81
C GLY A 548 -7.98 -13.62 -36.78
N SER A 549 -9.28 -13.89 -36.89
CA SER A 549 -10.22 -13.11 -37.70
C SER A 549 -11.13 -12.28 -36.83
N PHE A 550 -11.04 -10.96 -36.93
CA PHE A 550 -11.93 -10.03 -36.24
C PHE A 550 -13.36 -10.13 -36.80
N LYS A 551 -14.35 -10.22 -35.92
CA LYS A 551 -15.78 -10.25 -36.22
C LYS A 551 -16.32 -8.83 -36.41
N GLY A 552 -16.25 -8.31 -37.64
CA GLY A 552 -16.90 -7.06 -38.01
C GLY A 552 -18.39 -7.22 -38.30
N GLU A 553 -19.09 -6.11 -38.45
CA GLU A 553 -20.49 -6.08 -38.92
C GLU A 553 -20.56 -6.24 -40.44
N THR A 554 -19.56 -5.73 -41.15
CA THR A 554 -19.47 -5.70 -42.61
C THR A 554 -18.57 -6.79 -43.20
N GLY A 555 -17.82 -7.51 -42.36
CA GLY A 555 -16.96 -8.61 -42.79
C GLY A 555 -16.03 -9.12 -41.70
N HIS A 556 -15.28 -10.19 -42.02
CA HIS A 556 -14.25 -10.73 -41.13
C HIS A 556 -12.88 -10.24 -41.58
N HIS A 557 -12.11 -9.64 -40.67
CA HIS A 557 -10.80 -9.06 -40.98
C HIS A 557 -9.71 -9.84 -40.27
N ARG A 558 -8.81 -10.48 -41.03
CA ARG A 558 -7.68 -11.20 -40.43
C ARG A 558 -6.68 -10.19 -39.86
N ALA A 559 -6.33 -10.33 -38.58
CA ALA A 559 -5.54 -9.34 -37.84
C ALA A 559 -4.65 -10.00 -36.77
N GLY A 560 -3.60 -9.28 -36.36
CA GLY A 560 -2.91 -9.56 -35.10
C GLY A 560 -3.64 -8.91 -33.93
N PHE A 561 -3.60 -9.55 -32.77
CA PHE A 561 -4.25 -9.06 -31.56
C PHE A 561 -3.24 -8.92 -30.42
N VAL A 562 -3.36 -7.82 -29.68
CA VAL A 562 -2.65 -7.58 -28.42
C VAL A 562 -3.69 -7.31 -27.34
N ILE A 563 -3.82 -8.20 -26.36
CA ILE A 563 -4.91 -8.15 -25.38
C ILE A 563 -4.34 -8.19 -23.97
N SER A 564 -4.72 -7.24 -23.11
CA SER A 564 -4.28 -7.21 -21.72
C SER A 564 -4.81 -8.39 -20.90
N ASN A 565 -3.89 -9.02 -20.16
CA ASN A 565 -4.18 -10.00 -19.13
C ASN A 565 -4.26 -9.31 -17.76
N VAL A 566 -5.41 -8.70 -17.47
CA VAL A 566 -5.64 -8.00 -16.20
C VAL A 566 -5.60 -8.90 -14.96
N ALA A 567 -5.72 -10.22 -15.15
CA ALA A 567 -5.62 -11.21 -14.07
C ALA A 567 -4.21 -11.32 -13.48
N PHE A 568 -3.18 -10.95 -14.24
CA PHE A 568 -1.80 -10.92 -13.76
C PHE A 568 -1.34 -9.48 -13.52
N GLN A 569 -1.20 -9.12 -12.23
CA GLN A 569 -0.67 -7.83 -11.78
C GLN A 569 -1.30 -6.62 -12.51
N ALA A 570 -2.63 -6.61 -12.64
CA ALA A 570 -3.40 -5.55 -13.29
C ALA A 570 -2.93 -5.22 -14.73
N GLY A 571 -2.44 -6.23 -15.47
CA GLY A 571 -1.98 -6.06 -16.85
C GLY A 571 -0.71 -5.20 -16.95
N SER A 572 0.13 -5.19 -15.91
CA SER A 572 1.40 -4.46 -15.93
C SER A 572 2.31 -5.01 -17.03
N ILE A 573 2.84 -4.12 -17.87
CA ILE A 573 3.62 -4.51 -19.05
C ILE A 573 5.06 -4.84 -18.64
N ASP A 574 5.49 -6.08 -18.90
CA ASP A 574 6.82 -6.58 -18.58
C ASP A 574 7.74 -6.74 -19.81
N ASN A 575 9.00 -7.12 -19.59
CA ASN A 575 9.95 -7.35 -20.68
C ASN A 575 9.52 -8.46 -21.64
N SER A 576 8.83 -9.49 -21.15
CA SER A 576 8.32 -10.59 -21.97
C SER A 576 7.20 -10.11 -22.89
N ASP A 577 6.34 -9.21 -22.39
CA ASP A 577 5.29 -8.53 -23.15
C ASP A 577 5.89 -7.69 -24.27
N CYS A 578 6.98 -6.96 -23.99
CA CYS A 578 7.71 -6.20 -25.02
C CYS A 578 8.24 -7.11 -26.13
N VAL A 579 8.87 -8.23 -25.78
CA VAL A 579 9.35 -9.22 -26.77
C VAL A 579 8.18 -9.79 -27.57
N ARG A 580 7.07 -10.12 -26.88
CA ARG A 580 5.87 -10.72 -27.46
C ARG A 580 5.22 -9.79 -28.49
N VAL A 581 4.99 -8.53 -28.14
CA VAL A 581 4.46 -7.50 -29.06
C VAL A 581 5.42 -7.27 -30.23
N CYS A 582 6.73 -7.20 -29.98
CA CYS A 582 7.70 -7.00 -31.07
C CYS A 582 7.67 -8.15 -32.08
N LYS A 583 7.56 -9.41 -31.62
CA LYS A 583 7.45 -10.58 -32.49
C LYS A 583 6.13 -10.56 -33.28
N LEU A 584 5.00 -10.30 -32.62
CA LEU A 584 3.70 -10.18 -33.30
C LEU A 584 3.76 -9.13 -34.42
N LEU A 585 4.32 -7.95 -34.16
CA LEU A 585 4.45 -6.90 -35.18
C LEU A 585 5.34 -7.33 -36.37
N VAL A 586 6.34 -8.19 -36.16
CA VAL A 586 7.13 -8.78 -37.26
C VAL A 586 6.28 -9.74 -38.08
N ASP A 587 5.53 -10.62 -37.41
CA ASP A 587 4.71 -11.64 -38.06
C ASP A 587 3.58 -10.99 -38.86
N CYS A 588 2.90 -10.00 -38.28
CA CYS A 588 1.87 -9.20 -38.96
C CYS A 588 2.43 -8.41 -40.13
N ALA A 589 3.63 -7.83 -40.02
CA ALA A 589 4.25 -7.12 -41.13
C ALA A 589 4.55 -8.06 -42.31
N THR A 590 5.02 -9.28 -42.01
CA THR A 590 5.33 -10.31 -43.01
C THR A 590 4.07 -10.80 -43.72
N GLN A 591 2.97 -10.98 -42.96
CA GLN A 591 1.69 -11.45 -43.47
C GLN A 591 0.77 -10.33 -43.98
N ARG A 592 1.21 -9.06 -43.92
CA ARG A 592 0.42 -7.87 -44.27
C ARG A 592 -0.90 -7.77 -43.49
N LEU A 593 -0.86 -8.09 -42.20
CA LEU A 593 -2.03 -8.04 -41.33
C LEU A 593 -2.05 -6.75 -40.50
N PRO A 594 -3.21 -6.08 -40.35
CA PRO A 594 -3.38 -5.01 -39.39
C PRO A 594 -3.32 -5.54 -37.94
N VAL A 595 -3.22 -4.65 -36.95
CA VAL A 595 -3.17 -5.02 -35.53
C VAL A 595 -4.28 -4.33 -34.75
N ILE A 596 -4.98 -5.10 -33.93
CA ILE A 596 -6.05 -4.63 -33.05
C ILE A 596 -5.63 -4.88 -31.60
N CYS A 597 -5.64 -3.84 -30.77
CA CYS A 597 -5.18 -3.88 -29.40
C CYS A 597 -6.34 -3.60 -28.43
N PHE A 598 -6.44 -4.40 -27.37
CA PHE A 598 -7.33 -4.14 -26.23
C PHE A 598 -6.46 -4.03 -24.97
N ILE A 599 -6.26 -2.80 -24.49
CA ILE A 599 -5.25 -2.49 -23.46
C ILE A 599 -5.92 -1.99 -22.18
N SER A 600 -5.64 -2.70 -21.10
CA SER A 600 -5.85 -2.26 -19.73
C SER A 600 -4.56 -2.56 -18.95
N SER A 601 -3.96 -1.53 -18.39
CA SER A 601 -2.69 -1.63 -17.69
C SER A 601 -2.60 -0.64 -16.53
N GLY A 602 -2.20 -1.15 -15.37
CA GLY A 602 -1.74 -0.36 -14.23
C GLY A 602 -0.37 0.31 -14.42
N GLY A 603 0.29 0.10 -15.57
CA GLY A 603 1.58 0.69 -15.90
C GLY A 603 2.64 -0.34 -16.30
N MET A 604 3.91 0.00 -16.05
CA MET A 604 5.04 -0.87 -16.37
C MET A 604 5.39 -1.76 -15.18
N GLN A 605 5.96 -2.93 -15.45
CA GLN A 605 6.37 -3.89 -14.41
C GLN A 605 7.56 -3.35 -13.59
N THR A 606 7.28 -2.59 -12.53
CA THR A 606 8.31 -1.97 -11.68
C THR A 606 9.26 -2.97 -11.03
N LYS A 607 8.82 -4.23 -10.86
CA LYS A 607 9.64 -5.33 -10.32
C LYS A 607 10.80 -5.74 -11.24
N GLU A 608 10.84 -5.27 -12.48
CA GLU A 608 11.99 -5.44 -13.39
C GLU A 608 13.02 -4.28 -13.30
N GLY A 609 12.80 -3.32 -12.41
CA GLY A 609 13.64 -2.14 -12.25
C GLY A 609 13.63 -1.26 -13.50
N ALA A 610 14.79 -0.66 -13.82
CA ALA A 610 14.91 0.25 -14.97
C ALA A 610 14.62 -0.42 -16.33
N ALA A 611 14.65 -1.76 -16.41
CA ALA A 611 14.33 -2.48 -17.64
C ALA A 611 12.89 -2.20 -18.12
N ALA A 612 11.97 -2.01 -17.17
CA ALA A 612 10.57 -1.71 -17.42
C ALA A 612 10.36 -0.38 -18.19
N LEU A 613 11.32 0.54 -18.16
CA LEU A 613 11.26 1.79 -18.93
C LEU A 613 11.69 1.58 -20.38
N PHE A 614 12.63 0.67 -20.65
CA PHE A 614 13.12 0.43 -22.01
C PHE A 614 12.06 -0.22 -22.90
N THR A 615 11.15 -1.00 -22.33
CA THR A 615 10.03 -1.60 -23.07
C THR A 615 9.16 -0.54 -23.76
N MET A 616 8.91 0.60 -23.11
CA MET A 616 8.17 1.73 -23.69
C MET A 616 8.83 2.22 -24.97
N ALA A 617 10.15 2.48 -24.92
CA ALA A 617 10.91 2.96 -26.06
C ALA A 617 10.98 1.91 -27.19
N VAL A 618 11.17 0.64 -26.85
CA VAL A 618 11.28 -0.46 -27.82
C VAL A 618 9.95 -0.72 -28.54
N ILE A 619 8.83 -0.72 -27.81
CA ILE A 619 7.50 -0.89 -28.42
C ILE A 619 7.18 0.31 -29.32
N ASN A 620 7.43 1.55 -28.87
CA ASN A 620 7.17 2.75 -29.68
C ASN A 620 7.99 2.77 -30.98
N ASP A 621 9.29 2.45 -30.92
CA ASP A 621 10.12 2.32 -32.12
C ASP A 621 9.53 1.26 -33.05
N ARG A 622 9.09 0.12 -32.49
CA ARG A 622 8.55 -0.97 -33.30
C ARG A 622 7.21 -0.63 -33.93
N ILE A 623 6.34 0.10 -33.24
CA ILE A 623 5.08 0.64 -33.78
C ILE A 623 5.35 1.62 -34.91
N THR A 624 6.28 2.57 -34.69
CA THR A 624 6.65 3.54 -35.73
C THR A 624 7.08 2.83 -37.00
N ARG A 625 7.92 1.81 -36.88
CA ARG A 625 8.37 0.98 -38.00
C ARG A 625 7.24 0.15 -38.59
N PHE A 626 6.39 -0.44 -37.76
CA PHE A 626 5.26 -1.23 -38.25
C PHE A 626 4.36 -0.40 -39.17
N VAL A 627 3.89 0.75 -38.70
CA VAL A 627 2.99 1.62 -39.46
C VAL A 627 3.70 2.23 -40.67
N ARG A 628 4.87 2.86 -40.48
CA ARG A 628 5.56 3.57 -41.57
C ARG A 628 6.20 2.63 -42.60
N ASP A 629 6.77 1.52 -42.15
CA ASP A 629 7.50 0.60 -43.02
C ASP A 629 6.59 -0.46 -43.65
N ASN A 630 5.32 -0.59 -43.24
CA ASN A 630 4.41 -1.61 -43.80
C ASN A 630 3.08 -1.06 -44.27
N ASP A 631 2.72 0.18 -43.92
CA ASP A 631 1.44 0.80 -44.24
C ASP A 631 0.24 0.02 -43.68
N LEU A 632 0.42 -0.51 -42.47
CA LEU A 632 -0.58 -1.33 -41.78
C LEU A 632 -1.11 -0.59 -40.56
N PRO A 633 -2.44 -0.54 -40.35
CA PRO A 633 -3.03 0.15 -39.23
C PRO A 633 -2.81 -0.59 -37.91
N ILE A 634 -2.69 0.19 -36.84
CA ILE A 634 -2.87 -0.28 -35.47
C ILE A 634 -4.07 0.46 -34.89
N VAL A 635 -5.08 -0.29 -34.46
CA VAL A 635 -6.26 0.23 -33.75
C VAL A 635 -6.16 -0.20 -32.30
N MET A 636 -6.34 0.72 -31.36
CA MET A 636 -6.21 0.44 -29.94
C MET A 636 -7.44 0.87 -29.17
N PHE A 637 -7.89 0.01 -28.28
CA PHE A 637 -9.01 0.23 -27.37
C PHE A 637 -8.50 0.18 -25.92
N GLY A 638 -8.40 1.33 -25.27
CA GLY A 638 -8.10 1.45 -23.84
C GLY A 638 -9.34 1.18 -22.98
N TYR A 639 -9.22 0.37 -21.94
CA TYR A 639 -10.35 0.07 -21.03
C TYR A 639 -9.89 -0.12 -19.58
N GLY A 640 -10.86 -0.11 -18.65
CA GLY A 640 -10.57 -0.29 -17.21
C GLY A 640 -9.61 0.79 -16.72
N ASP A 641 -8.47 0.38 -16.18
CA ASP A 641 -7.34 1.29 -15.94
C ASP A 641 -6.37 1.21 -17.12
N CYS A 642 -6.08 2.35 -17.75
CA CYS A 642 -5.08 2.47 -18.80
C CYS A 642 -4.14 3.63 -18.44
N THR A 643 -3.17 3.34 -17.57
CA THR A 643 -2.41 4.36 -16.85
C THR A 643 -0.91 4.17 -17.01
N GLY A 644 -0.12 5.12 -16.48
CA GLY A 644 1.33 4.93 -16.34
C GLY A 644 2.07 4.90 -17.67
N GLY A 645 3.12 4.07 -17.72
CA GLY A 645 4.00 3.99 -18.88
C GLY A 645 3.31 3.45 -20.14
N ALA A 646 2.30 2.60 -20.04
CA ALA A 646 1.51 2.18 -21.19
C ALA A 646 0.80 3.39 -21.82
N GLN A 647 0.10 4.16 -20.98
CA GLN A 647 -0.59 5.40 -21.37
C GLN A 647 0.37 6.43 -21.96
N ALA A 648 1.56 6.60 -21.41
CA ALA A 648 2.57 7.55 -21.91
C ALA A 648 3.50 6.99 -23.00
N SER A 649 3.18 5.83 -23.59
CA SER A 649 3.97 5.26 -24.68
C SER A 649 3.11 4.75 -25.82
N PHE A 650 2.92 3.45 -25.91
CA PHE A 650 2.36 2.80 -27.09
C PHE A 650 0.86 3.03 -27.22
N VAL A 651 0.16 3.35 -26.12
CA VAL A 651 -1.27 3.66 -26.14
C VAL A 651 -1.56 5.01 -26.77
N THR A 652 -0.78 6.04 -26.43
CA THR A 652 -0.94 7.38 -27.01
C THR A 652 0.04 7.65 -28.15
N HIS A 653 0.57 6.59 -28.76
CA HIS A 653 1.52 6.72 -29.85
C HIS A 653 0.88 7.45 -31.04
N PRO A 654 1.50 8.52 -31.59
CA PRO A 654 0.86 9.38 -32.61
C PRO A 654 0.45 8.73 -33.94
N LEU A 655 0.83 7.47 -34.17
CA LEU A 655 0.52 6.69 -35.37
C LEU A 655 -0.47 5.56 -35.10
N VAL A 656 -0.95 5.44 -33.86
CA VAL A 656 -1.95 4.46 -33.44
C VAL A 656 -3.30 5.18 -33.36
N GLN A 657 -4.35 4.51 -33.82
CA GLN A 657 -5.72 5.01 -33.71
C GLN A 657 -6.29 4.56 -32.36
N THR A 658 -6.28 5.45 -31.37
CA THR A 658 -6.57 5.13 -29.98
C THR A 658 -7.95 5.59 -29.56
N TYR A 659 -8.80 4.62 -29.27
CA TYR A 659 -10.13 4.79 -28.73
C TYR A 659 -10.16 4.30 -27.28
N TYR A 660 -11.10 4.80 -26.49
CA TYR A 660 -11.30 4.33 -25.12
C TYR A 660 -12.73 3.86 -24.92
N PHE A 661 -12.90 2.81 -24.12
CA PHE A 661 -14.22 2.42 -23.64
C PHE A 661 -14.73 3.49 -22.69
N SER A 662 -16.05 3.67 -22.63
CA SER A 662 -16.69 4.43 -21.56
C SER A 662 -16.28 3.89 -20.18
N GLY A 663 -16.02 4.80 -19.23
CA GLY A 663 -15.59 4.48 -17.88
C GLY A 663 -14.10 4.15 -17.74
N ALA A 664 -13.30 4.25 -18.80
CA ALA A 664 -11.86 4.00 -18.71
C ALA A 664 -11.12 5.13 -17.98
N SER A 665 -10.23 4.79 -17.05
CA SER A 665 -9.32 5.73 -16.39
C SER A 665 -8.02 5.84 -17.19
N MET A 666 -7.64 7.06 -17.61
CA MET A 666 -6.51 7.27 -18.52
C MET A 666 -5.42 8.30 -18.10
N PRO A 667 -5.11 8.52 -16.79
CA PRO A 667 -4.00 9.39 -16.41
C PRO A 667 -2.62 8.76 -16.67
N PHE A 668 -1.63 9.61 -16.97
CA PHE A 668 -0.22 9.20 -16.92
C PHE A 668 0.20 8.82 -15.49
N ALA A 669 0.02 9.72 -14.53
CA ALA A 669 0.36 9.45 -13.14
C ALA A 669 -0.82 8.74 -12.45
N GLY A 670 -0.60 7.50 -12.01
CA GLY A 670 -1.61 6.77 -11.23
C GLY A 670 -1.90 7.46 -9.89
N GLN A 671 -3.10 7.20 -9.35
CA GLN A 671 -3.58 7.81 -8.11
C GLN A 671 -2.65 7.59 -6.90
N THR A 672 -1.92 6.48 -6.88
CA THR A 672 -0.99 6.12 -5.80
C THR A 672 0.29 6.96 -5.80
N VAL A 673 0.69 7.49 -6.97
CA VAL A 673 1.95 8.24 -7.11
C VAL A 673 1.77 9.75 -7.04
N VAL A 674 0.56 10.27 -7.27
CA VAL A 674 0.27 11.70 -7.12
C VAL A 674 0.21 12.11 -5.65
N GLU A 675 0.59 13.36 -5.36
CA GLU A 675 0.57 13.90 -3.99
C GLU A 675 -0.85 14.17 -3.48
N ARG A 676 -1.80 14.42 -4.39
CA ARG A 676 -3.20 14.73 -4.07
C ARG A 676 -4.13 14.02 -5.02
N ASN A 677 -5.32 13.68 -4.51
CA ASN A 677 -6.38 13.10 -5.31
C ASN A 677 -6.70 13.99 -6.52
N LEU A 678 -6.74 13.37 -7.70
CA LEU A 678 -7.27 13.97 -8.92
C LEU A 678 -8.75 13.57 -9.08
N PRO A 679 -9.64 14.50 -9.42
CA PRO A 679 -11.06 14.20 -9.60
C PRO A 679 -11.31 13.44 -10.90
N PHE A 680 -12.38 12.63 -10.96
CA PHE A 680 -12.67 11.81 -12.13
C PHE A 680 -12.92 12.62 -13.41
N THR A 681 -13.29 13.90 -13.30
CA THR A 681 -13.36 14.84 -14.44
C THR A 681 -12.08 14.98 -15.23
N CYS A 682 -10.93 14.68 -14.61
CA CYS A 682 -9.62 14.75 -15.26
C CYS A 682 -9.04 13.37 -15.59
N LEU A 683 -9.75 12.28 -15.24
CA LEU A 683 -9.24 10.91 -15.33
C LEU A 683 -10.05 10.04 -16.30
N LEU A 684 -11.38 10.24 -16.38
CA LEU A 684 -12.24 9.39 -17.21
C LEU A 684 -12.16 9.76 -18.69
N SER A 685 -12.12 8.72 -19.51
CA SER A 685 -12.23 8.80 -20.96
C SER A 685 -13.46 9.59 -21.39
N ASN A 686 -14.59 9.46 -20.68
CA ASN A 686 -15.80 10.21 -20.97
C ASN A 686 -15.58 11.73 -20.97
N TYR A 687 -15.03 12.31 -19.91
CA TYR A 687 -14.77 13.75 -19.87
C TYR A 687 -13.63 14.14 -20.82
N LEU A 688 -12.58 13.32 -20.89
CA LEU A 688 -11.42 13.59 -21.74
C LEU A 688 -11.74 13.47 -23.24
N SER A 689 -12.84 12.79 -23.61
CA SER A 689 -13.31 12.72 -25.00
C SER A 689 -13.68 14.09 -25.58
N LEU A 690 -14.00 15.07 -24.72
CA LEU A 690 -14.24 16.46 -25.12
C LEU A 690 -12.95 17.26 -25.33
N THR A 691 -11.79 16.71 -24.96
CA THR A 691 -10.50 17.38 -25.07
C THR A 691 -9.84 17.02 -26.41
N PRO A 692 -9.68 17.99 -27.34
CA PRO A 692 -9.07 17.71 -28.64
C PRO A 692 -7.67 17.11 -28.50
N GLY A 693 -7.41 16.01 -29.22
CA GLY A 693 -6.12 15.32 -29.21
C GLY A 693 -5.88 14.38 -28.02
N ALA A 694 -6.82 14.25 -27.07
CA ALA A 694 -6.69 13.29 -25.97
C ALA A 694 -6.90 11.83 -26.43
N MET A 695 -7.75 11.62 -27.43
CA MET A 695 -8.07 10.32 -28.05
C MET A 695 -8.71 10.55 -29.43
N GLN A 696 -8.84 9.48 -30.23
CA GLN A 696 -9.59 9.50 -31.50
C GLN A 696 -11.10 9.41 -31.27
N GLY A 697 -11.54 8.76 -30.20
CA GLY A 697 -12.95 8.68 -29.87
C GLY A 697 -13.26 7.83 -28.65
N LEU A 698 -14.50 7.95 -28.19
CA LEU A 698 -15.08 7.17 -27.10
C LEU A 698 -15.99 6.09 -27.69
N VAL A 699 -15.87 4.85 -27.21
CA VAL A 699 -16.68 3.72 -27.66
C VAL A 699 -17.45 3.07 -26.53
N LYS A 700 -18.58 2.44 -26.87
CA LYS A 700 -19.44 1.71 -25.92
C LYS A 700 -18.68 0.56 -25.26
N HIS A 701 -18.95 0.34 -23.97
CA HIS A 701 -18.37 -0.80 -23.26
C HIS A 701 -19.06 -2.10 -23.73
N PRO A 702 -18.33 -3.06 -24.33
CA PRO A 702 -18.93 -4.18 -25.06
C PRO A 702 -19.56 -5.27 -24.18
N PHE A 703 -19.38 -5.18 -22.87
CA PHE A 703 -19.90 -6.14 -21.89
C PHE A 703 -20.77 -5.50 -20.80
N SER A 704 -21.11 -4.21 -20.94
CA SER A 704 -21.88 -3.48 -19.92
C SER A 704 -22.76 -2.42 -20.58
N ASP A 705 -23.96 -2.83 -21.00
CA ASP A 705 -24.90 -1.98 -21.74
C ASP A 705 -25.48 -0.86 -20.85
N ASP A 706 -25.63 -1.14 -19.54
CA ASP A 706 -26.18 -0.18 -18.57
C ASP A 706 -25.12 0.78 -18.00
N LEU A 707 -23.84 0.61 -18.32
CA LEU A 707 -22.74 1.40 -17.75
C LEU A 707 -22.95 2.89 -17.94
N ASP A 708 -23.22 3.32 -19.17
CA ASP A 708 -23.41 4.73 -19.50
C ASP A 708 -24.62 5.34 -18.80
N SER A 709 -25.70 4.57 -18.66
CA SER A 709 -26.91 5.03 -17.96
C SER A 709 -26.65 5.17 -16.47
N ASN A 710 -25.90 4.24 -15.86
CA ASN A 710 -25.54 4.29 -14.45
C ASN A 710 -24.56 5.41 -14.15
N LEU A 711 -23.56 5.63 -15.02
CA LEU A 711 -22.64 6.77 -14.89
C LEU A 711 -23.38 8.11 -14.99
N ARG A 712 -24.43 8.21 -15.83
CA ARG A 712 -25.27 9.40 -15.92
C ARG A 712 -26.21 9.63 -14.73
N LYS A 713 -26.53 8.59 -13.95
CA LYS A 713 -27.21 8.79 -12.65
C LYS A 713 -26.32 9.55 -11.66
N VAL A 714 -25.00 9.41 -11.80
CA VAL A 714 -24.00 10.14 -10.99
C VAL A 714 -23.77 11.55 -11.55
N ASP A 715 -23.60 11.67 -12.87
CA ASP A 715 -23.48 12.97 -13.55
C ASP A 715 -24.28 13.00 -14.86
N PRO A 716 -25.45 13.67 -14.90
CA PRO A 716 -26.26 13.77 -16.11
C PRO A 716 -25.55 14.42 -17.31
N ALA A 717 -24.51 15.24 -17.06
CA ALA A 717 -23.75 15.92 -18.10
C ALA A 717 -22.61 15.07 -18.68
N LEU A 718 -22.42 13.84 -18.20
CA LEU A 718 -21.35 12.96 -18.68
C LEU A 718 -21.49 12.65 -20.19
N PRO A 719 -20.44 12.88 -21.00
CA PRO A 719 -20.41 12.45 -22.39
C PRO A 719 -20.50 10.92 -22.50
N VAL A 720 -21.26 10.44 -23.48
CA VAL A 720 -21.44 9.00 -23.72
C VAL A 720 -21.09 8.66 -25.16
N PRO A 721 -20.55 7.45 -25.41
CA PRO A 721 -20.18 7.01 -26.75
C PRO A 721 -21.40 6.71 -27.62
N VAL A 722 -21.21 6.85 -28.93
CA VAL A 722 -22.19 6.42 -29.95
C VAL A 722 -21.73 5.20 -30.73
N GLU A 723 -20.42 5.10 -31.02
CA GLU A 723 -19.82 4.01 -31.80
C GLU A 723 -19.53 2.76 -30.93
N THR A 724 -19.59 1.59 -31.57
CA THR A 724 -19.12 0.31 -31.02
C THR A 724 -17.71 -0.03 -31.52
N VAL A 725 -17.06 -1.00 -30.86
CA VAL A 725 -15.76 -1.54 -31.32
C VAL A 725 -15.82 -2.05 -32.76
N THR A 726 -16.90 -2.75 -33.13
CA THR A 726 -17.09 -3.32 -34.48
C THR A 726 -17.19 -2.24 -35.54
N GLN A 727 -17.96 -1.17 -35.28
CA GLN A 727 -18.11 -0.04 -36.18
C GLN A 727 -16.79 0.69 -36.42
N VAL A 728 -16.02 0.92 -35.36
CA VAL A 728 -14.70 1.58 -35.47
C VAL A 728 -13.73 0.74 -36.29
N VAL A 729 -13.65 -0.56 -36.02
CA VAL A 729 -12.73 -1.45 -36.77
C VAL A 729 -13.12 -1.51 -38.24
N ASP A 730 -14.39 -1.75 -38.57
CA ASP A 730 -14.86 -1.82 -39.95
C ASP A 730 -14.61 -0.51 -40.72
N ARG A 731 -14.85 0.64 -40.07
CA ARG A 731 -14.57 1.96 -40.64
C ARG A 731 -13.09 2.12 -40.99
N ILE A 732 -12.20 1.77 -40.07
CA ILE A 732 -10.75 1.88 -40.29
C ILE A 732 -10.28 0.90 -41.37
N MET A 733 -10.77 -0.35 -41.37
CA MET A 733 -10.41 -1.35 -42.39
C MET A 733 -10.92 -0.95 -43.79
N SER A 734 -11.99 -0.16 -43.89
CA SER A 734 -12.46 0.42 -45.15
C SER A 734 -11.65 1.63 -45.64
N GLY A 735 -10.57 2.01 -44.95
CA GLY A 735 -9.69 3.13 -45.32
C GLY A 735 -10.16 4.50 -44.85
N ARG A 736 -11.22 4.58 -44.03
CA ARG A 736 -11.77 5.86 -43.51
C ARG A 736 -11.23 6.13 -42.10
N LEU A 737 -10.28 7.07 -42.00
CA LEU A 737 -9.89 7.64 -40.70
C LEU A 737 -10.90 8.73 -40.30
N GLY A 738 -11.18 8.82 -38.99
CA GLY A 738 -12.25 9.64 -38.42
C GLY A 738 -11.95 11.13 -38.43
#